data_AF-W4FGP1-F1
#
_entry.id   AF-W4FGP1-F1
#
_cell.length_a   1.000
_cell.length_b   1.000
_cell.length_c   1.000
_cell.angle_alpha   90.00
_cell.angle_beta   90.00
_cell.angle_gamma   90.00
#
_symmetry.space_group_name_H-M   'P 1'
#
loop_
_entity.id
_entity.type
_entity.pdbx_description
1 polymer ?
#
loop_
_entity_poly.entity_id
_entity_poly.type
_entity_poly.pdbx_seq_one_letter_code
_entity_poly.pdbx_strand_id
1 'polypeptide(L)'
;MMMEVSPGKTQLGSDSINAAKKDHEATAEDDEMTHTEDLVFSPYVCQSIVIGQPHPGTISEAALLSTAPLPPCTYPVDAFPTELIEHGKLTNLQLEGVLYACMQHQRVLPSGARSGFFLGDGTGVGKGRQLAGIVLENLCRGRKKHLWFSVSNDLRVDAERDLRDIGCHVDVIDGCHQLEKEKAKGFGMSSKTGVLYSTYSTLTSNYSHPTKSRLLQIVAWCGGANFDGCILFDECHKAKHGELSDKSATASSKIALAVQKIQVMLPNARVVYCSATGVGGIEHMAYMSRLGLWGPSTSFQGFSEFLRTIKNRGMGAMEMLAIEMKLQGKYLSRGLSYVGAEFELDTVVLSDSQRRLYDNAVAFWNVLIPSLERACNITRTRGDASRVMWGFHQRFFRQLCMCLKVPFIVSTVKACLASGHCAVIGLQTTGEASMERCNLVDSKTDSLVSLCERILIDLVTLHFPTKINMDKPNNVHATSLDTFEPTNSFLTATTDSFQAEQDIGPVATLADGTKESLVCLELKNSLLATIPTLELPPNPLDHLLDALGGDAQVAELTGRRHRIVLSHGAYVMKSRGLNLDQVNQDERQAFMRGQKLVAIISDAASTGISLHADRRCQNQRRRVHITLELPWSADKAIQQLGRSHRSNQSCAPIYKLVTTNCGGETRFVAAVAKKMMTMGALTKGDRRAGSGQDLSGYHFETKYGFQAIREVLRCVCSGYFVEGVDVPALIQACPSLVSPLYMNAILVQNLKNIGLYPPSQSVSVKLFLNRLLGLAPTHQNALFHYFEKALQAVIAKAQQEGKYDEGYDDIKGRKAMLMNEADIGSNVTYSHILVDRGISWDEALSIYDNVASEYQAEFYMSDQKYFGEYLYMLMITGGRSCSVIRPNTGYMFLEPTKIDDMRDKYSTITSDKAERGWKRIFDHCESRCVHTSGCKQGETCRVGIRKLQYHLVSGSLLPIWKVLEHLVTGQTDVHTNSNSAALRIVRITLTNSAKQKLVGVNFPPDLISTLQATLMTLAANTSTHVDPVTPIDMKTKERVCQAKRTMLTFFAPQPGAASSSSKRQRVDETPATVGTSTTSQPSSMTPAAKSGREFKKASPPTKQRPVSAYFAPSIIHPVAAPPPVKTVLHTSDSCIDLVSSDDEL
;
A
#
# COMPACT_ATOMS: atom_id res chain seq x y z
N MET A 1 44.21 39.23 16.95
CA MET A 1 45.39 38.35 17.06
C MET A 1 45.23 37.29 15.96
N MET A 2 45.57 37.59 14.70
CA MET A 2 46.92 37.62 14.10
C MET A 2 47.73 36.34 14.30
N MET A 3 47.79 35.52 13.25
CA MET A 3 48.97 34.99 12.54
C MET A 3 48.48 33.83 11.64
N GLU A 4 48.41 33.90 10.30
CA GLU A 4 49.51 33.97 9.28
C GLU A 4 50.57 32.86 9.44
N VAL A 5 51.13 32.15 8.45
CA VAL A 5 51.19 32.14 6.97
C VAL A 5 52.03 30.88 6.61
N SER A 6 51.53 29.92 5.80
CA SER A 6 52.01 29.55 4.44
C SER A 6 53.25 28.58 4.34
N PRO A 7 53.78 28.19 3.15
CA PRO A 7 53.36 27.00 2.39
C PRO A 7 54.52 26.22 1.67
N GLY A 8 54.20 25.16 0.90
CA GLY A 8 55.07 24.63 -0.17
C GLY A 8 54.37 23.54 -1.00
N LYS A 9 53.79 23.85 -2.17
CA LYS A 9 54.37 23.83 -3.54
C LYS A 9 54.83 22.44 -4.02
N THR A 10 53.97 21.74 -4.76
CA THR A 10 53.95 21.53 -6.25
C THR A 10 54.98 20.54 -6.80
N GLN A 11 54.50 19.50 -7.49
CA GLN A 11 54.92 19.19 -8.86
C GLN A 11 53.90 18.31 -9.61
N LEU A 12 53.69 18.67 -10.88
CA LEU A 12 52.84 18.05 -11.90
C LEU A 12 53.59 16.94 -12.67
N GLY A 13 52.81 16.07 -13.33
CA GLY A 13 53.19 15.30 -14.54
C GLY A 13 52.41 13.99 -14.63
N SER A 14 51.24 13.95 -15.29
CA SER A 14 51.02 13.61 -16.71
C SER A 14 51.53 12.22 -17.12
N ASP A 15 50.62 11.26 -17.35
CA ASP A 15 50.38 10.70 -18.68
C ASP A 15 49.36 9.55 -18.66
N SER A 16 48.88 9.23 -19.85
CA SER A 16 47.51 8.85 -20.17
C SER A 16 47.42 7.41 -20.68
N ILE A 17 46.28 6.75 -20.40
CA ILE A 17 45.52 5.87 -21.32
C ILE A 17 46.02 4.42 -21.58
N ASN A 18 45.09 3.49 -21.27
CA ASN A 18 44.87 2.12 -21.78
C ASN A 18 45.86 1.00 -21.45
N ALA A 19 45.39 0.00 -20.68
CA ALA A 19 44.86 -1.24 -21.28
C ALA A 19 44.34 -2.21 -20.20
N ALA A 20 43.12 -2.69 -20.42
CA ALA A 20 42.52 -3.81 -19.71
C ALA A 20 43.26 -5.13 -19.97
N LYS A 21 43.51 -5.92 -18.91
CA LYS A 21 43.16 -7.35 -18.78
C LYS A 21 43.80 -7.97 -17.52
N LYS A 22 42.93 -8.61 -16.71
CA LYS A 22 43.16 -9.76 -15.82
C LYS A 22 44.25 -9.63 -14.74
N ASP A 23 43.85 -9.70 -13.47
CA ASP A 23 43.85 -10.99 -12.76
C ASP A 23 42.93 -10.96 -11.54
N HIS A 24 42.20 -12.07 -11.38
CA HIS A 24 41.36 -12.40 -10.24
C HIS A 24 42.26 -12.95 -9.13
N GLU A 25 42.46 -12.19 -8.05
CA GLU A 25 42.85 -12.76 -6.77
C GLU A 25 41.85 -12.31 -5.72
N ALA A 26 41.10 -13.29 -5.19
CA ALA A 26 40.19 -13.13 -4.09
C ALA A 26 41.00 -12.94 -2.81
N THR A 27 41.06 -11.71 -2.31
CA THR A 27 41.48 -11.44 -0.94
C THR A 27 40.34 -11.83 -0.01
N ALA A 28 40.53 -12.94 0.70
CA ALA A 28 39.75 -13.31 1.88
C ALA A 28 40.06 -12.27 2.96
N GLU A 29 39.17 -11.28 3.12
CA GLU A 29 39.17 -10.39 4.28
C GLU A 29 38.19 -10.95 5.32
N ASP A 30 38.66 -10.91 6.56
CA ASP A 30 38.05 -11.47 7.76
C ASP A 30 36.57 -11.11 7.92
N ASP A 31 35.72 -12.13 7.92
CA ASP A 31 34.34 -12.05 8.37
C ASP A 31 34.32 -11.76 9.88
N GLU A 32 34.41 -10.47 10.25
CA GLU A 32 33.77 -10.00 11.47
C GLU A 32 32.30 -10.42 11.37
N MET A 33 31.91 -11.46 12.12
CA MET A 33 30.52 -11.82 12.39
C MET A 33 29.85 -10.70 13.22
N THR A 34 29.76 -9.52 12.63
CA THR A 34 28.65 -8.62 12.86
C THR A 34 27.40 -9.45 12.55
N HIS A 35 26.50 -9.55 13.53
CA HIS A 35 25.17 -10.09 13.29
C HIS A 35 24.57 -9.24 12.16
N THR A 36 24.66 -9.71 10.91
CA THR A 36 24.03 -9.07 9.76
C THR A 36 22.56 -8.93 10.14
N GLU A 37 22.15 -7.68 10.39
CA GLU A 37 20.76 -7.35 10.63
C GLU A 37 19.92 -8.04 9.56
N ASP A 38 18.86 -8.75 9.96
CA ASP A 38 17.96 -9.46 9.05
C ASP A 38 17.38 -8.47 8.03
N LEU A 39 18.06 -8.26 6.90
CA LEU A 39 17.61 -7.34 5.86
C LEU A 39 16.24 -7.81 5.39
N VAL A 40 15.21 -6.96 5.55
CA VAL A 40 13.85 -7.23 5.07
C VAL A 40 13.78 -7.22 3.55
N PHE A 41 14.75 -6.57 2.90
CA PHE A 41 14.84 -6.48 1.45
C PHE A 41 16.18 -6.97 0.95
N SER A 42 16.13 -7.68 -0.18
CA SER A 42 17.31 -8.03 -0.96
C SER A 42 17.38 -7.13 -2.19
N PRO A 43 18.56 -6.59 -2.56
CA PRO A 43 18.76 -5.97 -3.86
C PRO A 43 18.32 -6.92 -4.97
N TYR A 44 17.57 -6.41 -5.96
CA TYR A 44 17.09 -7.21 -7.07
C TYR A 44 17.81 -6.82 -8.36
N VAL A 45 18.37 -7.82 -9.03
CA VAL A 45 18.95 -7.69 -10.36
C VAL A 45 18.22 -8.65 -11.28
N CYS A 46 17.80 -8.17 -12.45
CA CYS A 46 17.18 -9.01 -13.46
C CYS A 46 18.18 -10.06 -13.95
N GLN A 47 17.90 -11.33 -13.65
CA GLN A 47 18.73 -12.47 -14.07
C GLN A 47 18.11 -13.24 -15.25
N SER A 48 16.79 -13.17 -15.41
CA SER A 48 16.08 -13.95 -16.43
C SER A 48 16.24 -13.40 -17.85
N ILE A 49 16.63 -12.13 -17.98
CA ILE A 49 16.84 -11.43 -19.26
C ILE A 49 18.16 -10.66 -19.21
N VAL A 50 19.04 -10.93 -20.17
CA VAL A 50 20.38 -10.30 -20.26
C VAL A 50 20.40 -9.07 -21.19
N ILE A 51 19.31 -8.83 -21.92
CA ILE A 51 19.21 -7.75 -22.92
C ILE A 51 18.54 -6.48 -22.38
N GLY A 52 18.97 -5.33 -22.88
CA GLY A 52 18.44 -4.01 -22.54
C GLY A 52 19.22 -3.30 -21.43
N GLN A 53 18.92 -2.01 -21.25
CA GLN A 53 19.57 -1.17 -20.25
C GLN A 53 19.11 -1.52 -18.83
N PRO A 54 20.00 -1.39 -17.82
CA PRO A 54 19.62 -1.57 -16.42
C PRO A 54 18.60 -0.51 -16.00
N HIS A 55 17.76 -0.85 -15.02
CA HIS A 55 16.78 0.09 -14.49
C HIS A 55 17.48 1.27 -13.77
N PRO A 56 17.06 2.53 -13.99
CA PRO A 56 17.77 3.71 -13.49
C PRO A 56 17.72 3.89 -11.96
N GLY A 57 16.72 3.28 -11.30
CA GLY A 57 16.62 3.26 -9.86
C GLY A 57 17.03 1.91 -9.28
N THR A 58 17.67 1.93 -8.12
CA THR A 58 18.00 0.71 -7.35
C THR A 58 16.72 -0.02 -6.96
N ILE A 59 16.57 -1.27 -7.40
CA ILE A 59 15.40 -2.08 -7.11
C ILE A 59 15.71 -3.07 -6.01
N SER A 60 14.74 -3.29 -5.14
CA SER A 60 14.77 -4.35 -4.14
C SER A 60 13.52 -5.22 -4.24
N GLU A 61 13.61 -6.43 -3.75
CA GLU A 61 12.44 -7.27 -3.48
C GLU A 61 12.46 -7.72 -2.03
N ALA A 62 11.35 -8.28 -1.56
CA ALA A 62 11.30 -8.84 -0.22
C ALA A 62 12.33 -9.97 -0.08
N ALA A 63 13.05 -10.03 1.03
CA ALA A 63 14.06 -11.06 1.28
C ALA A 63 13.50 -12.47 1.08
N LEU A 64 12.25 -12.71 1.49
CA LEU A 64 11.57 -13.99 1.25
C LEU A 64 11.32 -14.30 -0.22
N LEU A 65 10.89 -13.32 -1.02
CA LEU A 65 10.73 -13.53 -2.46
C LEU A 65 12.08 -13.78 -3.13
N SER A 66 13.17 -13.22 -2.62
CA SER A 66 14.52 -13.46 -3.16
C SER A 66 15.01 -14.90 -3.01
N THR A 67 14.41 -15.66 -2.09
CA THR A 67 14.71 -17.10 -1.95
C THR A 67 14.18 -17.94 -3.12
N ALA A 68 13.23 -17.41 -3.87
CA ALA A 68 12.52 -18.12 -4.94
C ALA A 68 12.95 -17.57 -6.30
N PRO A 69 13.69 -18.34 -7.12
CA PRO A 69 14.03 -17.91 -8.47
C PRO A 69 12.80 -17.93 -9.37
N LEU A 70 12.77 -17.05 -10.37
CA LEU A 70 11.76 -17.14 -11.43
C LEU A 70 12.03 -18.35 -12.34
N PRO A 71 11.00 -18.98 -12.92
CA PRO A 71 11.21 -20.04 -13.89
C PRO A 71 11.85 -19.46 -15.15
N PRO A 72 12.65 -20.22 -15.92
CA PRO A 72 13.28 -19.71 -17.14
C PRO A 72 12.30 -19.02 -18.09
N CYS A 73 12.64 -17.83 -18.56
CA CYS A 73 11.79 -17.09 -19.49
C CYS A 73 11.97 -17.64 -20.91
N THR A 74 10.95 -18.29 -21.46
CA THR A 74 10.98 -18.90 -22.81
C THR A 74 10.28 -18.05 -23.88
N TYR A 75 9.73 -16.89 -23.49
CA TYR A 75 8.95 -16.04 -24.40
C TYR A 75 9.86 -15.15 -25.26
N PRO A 76 9.62 -15.03 -26.59
CA PRO A 76 10.47 -14.25 -27.48
C PRO A 76 10.26 -12.73 -27.33
N VAL A 77 11.32 -11.98 -27.61
CA VAL A 77 11.35 -10.49 -27.59
C VAL A 77 11.16 -9.84 -28.97
N ASP A 78 10.84 -10.66 -29.98
CA ASP A 78 10.70 -10.30 -31.39
C ASP A 78 9.74 -9.13 -31.67
N ALA A 79 8.73 -8.94 -30.81
CA ALA A 79 7.74 -7.87 -30.94
C ALA A 79 8.34 -6.47 -30.76
N PHE A 80 9.39 -6.31 -29.95
CA PHE A 80 9.93 -5.00 -29.59
C PHE A 80 10.99 -4.52 -30.60
N PRO A 81 10.98 -3.24 -31.01
CA PRO A 81 12.08 -2.66 -31.79
C PRO A 81 13.40 -2.66 -31.03
N THR A 82 14.52 -2.92 -31.70
CA THR A 82 15.86 -2.94 -31.07
C THR A 82 16.18 -1.60 -30.40
N GLU A 83 15.87 -0.49 -31.07
CA GLU A 83 16.04 0.88 -30.53
C GLU A 83 15.30 1.10 -29.21
N LEU A 84 14.13 0.46 -29.02
CA LEU A 84 13.35 0.57 -27.79
C LEU A 84 14.13 -0.02 -26.60
N ILE A 85 14.76 -1.17 -26.82
CA ILE A 85 15.53 -1.92 -25.83
C ILE A 85 16.89 -1.25 -25.58
N GLU A 86 17.61 -0.89 -26.64
CA GLU A 86 18.96 -0.30 -26.57
C GLU A 86 18.96 1.09 -25.92
N HIS A 87 17.96 1.94 -26.22
CA HIS A 87 17.80 3.25 -25.59
C HIS A 87 17.11 3.19 -24.22
N GLY A 88 16.80 2.00 -23.70
CA GLY A 88 16.21 1.83 -22.37
C GLY A 88 14.81 2.44 -22.22
N LYS A 89 14.03 2.55 -23.31
CA LYS A 89 12.62 2.99 -23.22
C LYS A 89 11.80 2.00 -22.39
N LEU A 90 12.09 0.70 -22.56
CA LEU A 90 11.84 -0.35 -21.57
C LEU A 90 13.18 -0.88 -21.06
N THR A 91 13.35 -0.87 -19.75
CA THR A 91 14.54 -1.43 -19.08
C THR A 91 14.46 -2.96 -19.05
N ASN A 92 15.59 -3.64 -18.85
CA ASN A 92 15.63 -5.11 -18.75
C ASN A 92 14.63 -5.67 -17.71
N LEU A 93 14.54 -5.00 -16.57
CA LEU A 93 13.62 -5.33 -15.47
C LEU A 93 12.14 -5.13 -15.83
N GLN A 94 11.83 -4.09 -16.59
CA GLN A 94 10.46 -3.85 -17.07
C GLN A 94 10.10 -4.86 -18.16
N LEU A 95 11.03 -5.16 -19.06
CA LEU A 95 10.87 -6.18 -20.09
C LEU A 95 10.60 -7.56 -19.46
N GLU A 96 11.28 -7.91 -18.38
CA GLU A 96 11.03 -9.13 -17.59
C GLU A 96 9.57 -9.28 -17.22
N GLY A 97 8.97 -8.23 -16.63
CA GLY A 97 7.55 -8.26 -16.27
C GLY A 97 6.62 -8.44 -17.47
N VAL A 98 6.96 -7.84 -18.60
CA VAL A 98 6.20 -7.98 -19.85
C VAL A 98 6.27 -9.41 -20.38
N LEU A 99 7.47 -10.00 -20.46
CA LEU A 99 7.63 -11.35 -21.01
C LEU A 99 6.99 -12.41 -20.12
N TYR A 100 7.10 -12.32 -18.80
CA TYR A 100 6.41 -13.25 -17.90
C TYR A 100 4.89 -13.14 -18.04
N ALA A 101 4.33 -11.94 -18.21
CA ALA A 101 2.91 -11.78 -18.48
C ALA A 101 2.50 -12.49 -19.78
N CYS A 102 3.23 -12.26 -20.87
CA CYS A 102 2.97 -12.88 -22.17
C CYS A 102 3.16 -14.41 -22.14
N MET A 103 4.15 -14.91 -21.38
CA MET A 103 4.36 -16.35 -21.17
C MET A 103 3.18 -16.99 -20.43
N GLN A 104 2.67 -16.35 -19.37
CA GLN A 104 1.46 -16.86 -18.69
C GLN A 104 0.24 -16.82 -19.59
N HIS A 105 0.12 -15.80 -20.46
CA HIS A 105 -0.99 -15.69 -21.41
C HIS A 105 -1.00 -16.82 -22.44
N GLN A 106 0.05 -17.62 -22.60
CA GLN A 106 0.00 -18.82 -23.44
C GLN A 106 -0.74 -19.99 -22.77
N ARG A 107 -0.82 -20.02 -21.44
CA ARG A 107 -1.40 -21.14 -20.70
C ARG A 107 -2.92 -21.05 -20.66
N VAL A 108 -3.59 -22.16 -20.90
CA VAL A 108 -5.05 -22.30 -20.72
C VAL A 108 -5.31 -23.11 -19.45
N LEU A 109 -6.10 -22.55 -18.54
CA LEU A 109 -6.47 -23.21 -17.29
C LEU A 109 -7.45 -24.38 -17.57
N PRO A 110 -7.54 -25.38 -16.68
CA PRO A 110 -8.50 -26.48 -16.79
C PRO A 110 -9.97 -26.02 -16.92
N SER A 111 -10.29 -24.81 -16.47
CA SER A 111 -11.61 -24.19 -16.66
C SER A 111 -11.90 -23.76 -18.11
N GLY A 112 -10.98 -23.97 -19.05
CA GLY A 112 -11.03 -23.48 -20.43
C GLY A 112 -10.69 -21.99 -20.59
N ALA A 113 -10.33 -21.33 -19.49
CA ALA A 113 -10.07 -19.90 -19.46
C ALA A 113 -8.54 -19.65 -19.49
N ARG A 114 -8.07 -18.68 -20.29
CA ARG A 114 -6.65 -18.27 -20.31
C ARG A 114 -6.11 -17.85 -18.94
N SER A 115 -4.87 -18.23 -18.62
CA SER A 115 -4.20 -17.84 -17.38
C SER A 115 -3.89 -16.34 -17.36
N GLY A 116 -3.97 -15.74 -16.17
CA GLY A 116 -3.64 -14.35 -15.89
C GLY A 116 -2.26 -14.20 -15.26
N PHE A 117 -1.83 -12.95 -15.14
CA PHE A 117 -0.57 -12.56 -14.51
C PHE A 117 -0.79 -11.45 -13.49
N PHE A 118 -0.10 -11.50 -12.34
CA PHE A 118 -0.16 -10.46 -11.33
C PHE A 118 1.16 -9.67 -11.25
N LEU A 119 1.10 -8.41 -11.68
CA LEU A 119 2.19 -7.44 -11.56
C LEU A 119 2.03 -6.64 -10.26
N GLY A 120 2.76 -7.06 -9.24
CA GLY A 120 2.81 -6.48 -7.89
C GLY A 120 3.89 -5.42 -7.69
N ASP A 121 4.58 -4.96 -8.74
CA ASP A 121 5.68 -4.00 -8.60
C ASP A 121 5.26 -2.71 -7.87
N GLY A 122 6.11 -2.24 -6.97
CA GLY A 122 5.97 -1.03 -6.18
C GLY A 122 5.83 0.24 -7.02
N THR A 123 5.44 1.33 -6.36
CA THR A 123 5.45 2.66 -6.97
C THR A 123 6.86 3.03 -7.42
N GLY A 124 6.99 3.67 -8.59
CA GLY A 124 8.28 4.08 -9.13
C GLY A 124 9.01 3.07 -10.00
N VAL A 125 8.64 1.78 -10.03
CA VAL A 125 9.29 0.75 -10.89
C VAL A 125 8.88 0.86 -12.37
N GLY A 126 7.76 1.55 -12.67
CA GLY A 126 7.30 1.78 -14.05
C GLY A 126 6.24 0.79 -14.54
N LYS A 127 5.30 0.40 -13.67
CA LYS A 127 4.13 -0.44 -14.02
C LYS A 127 3.39 0.01 -15.29
N GLY A 128 3.13 1.30 -15.45
CA GLY A 128 2.42 1.82 -16.63
C GLY A 128 3.17 1.57 -17.94
N ARG A 129 4.51 1.68 -17.94
CA ARG A 129 5.34 1.28 -19.09
C ARG A 129 5.32 -0.24 -19.34
N GLN A 130 5.28 -1.06 -18.30
CA GLN A 130 5.13 -2.51 -18.44
C GLN A 130 3.77 -2.86 -19.05
N LEU A 131 2.68 -2.26 -18.57
CA LEU A 131 1.34 -2.41 -19.16
C LEU A 131 1.30 -1.98 -20.62
N ALA A 132 1.92 -0.84 -20.96
CA ALA A 132 2.08 -0.38 -22.33
C ALA A 132 2.89 -1.37 -23.20
N GLY A 133 3.94 -1.97 -22.65
CA GLY A 133 4.73 -3.00 -23.31
C GLY A 133 3.92 -4.27 -23.63
N ILE A 134 3.06 -4.70 -22.71
CA ILE A 134 2.14 -5.84 -22.93
C ILE A 134 1.14 -5.50 -24.05
N VAL A 135 0.61 -4.27 -24.09
CA VAL A 135 -0.27 -3.82 -25.18
C VAL A 135 0.47 -3.82 -26.53
N LEU A 136 1.68 -3.26 -26.56
CA LEU A 136 2.50 -3.20 -27.78
C LEU A 136 2.80 -4.61 -28.33
N GLU A 137 3.19 -5.55 -27.47
CA GLU A 137 3.42 -6.95 -27.85
C GLU A 137 2.18 -7.56 -28.51
N ASN A 138 1.02 -7.42 -27.89
CA ASN A 138 -0.22 -7.98 -28.41
C ASN A 138 -0.68 -7.31 -29.71
N LEU A 139 -0.47 -5.99 -29.85
CA LEU A 139 -0.71 -5.26 -31.10
C LEU A 139 0.18 -5.80 -32.23
N CYS A 140 1.48 -6.01 -31.96
CA CYS A 140 2.42 -6.59 -32.93
C CYS A 140 2.05 -8.02 -33.34
N ARG A 141 1.31 -8.77 -32.52
CA ARG A 141 0.77 -10.09 -32.85
C ARG A 141 -0.64 -10.05 -33.48
N GLY A 142 -1.07 -8.88 -33.96
CA GLY A 142 -2.30 -8.72 -34.74
C GLY A 142 -3.58 -8.52 -33.90
N ARG A 143 -3.49 -8.47 -32.57
CA ARG A 143 -4.66 -8.20 -31.69
C ARG A 143 -4.91 -6.71 -31.67
N LYS A 144 -6.09 -6.28 -32.10
CA LYS A 144 -6.36 -4.85 -32.40
C LYS A 144 -7.13 -4.11 -31.30
N LYS A 145 -7.62 -4.80 -30.28
CA LYS A 145 -8.52 -4.27 -29.26
C LYS A 145 -8.02 -4.67 -27.87
N HIS A 146 -7.90 -3.72 -26.96
CA HIS A 146 -7.46 -3.93 -25.59
C HIS A 146 -8.32 -3.12 -24.61
N LEU A 147 -8.50 -3.61 -23.40
CA LEU A 147 -9.20 -2.92 -22.31
C LEU A 147 -8.19 -2.49 -21.25
N TRP A 148 -8.25 -1.22 -20.84
CA TRP A 148 -7.48 -0.68 -19.73
C TRP A 148 -8.44 -0.08 -18.69
N PHE A 149 -8.57 -0.77 -17.56
CA PHE A 149 -9.38 -0.31 -16.43
C PHE A 149 -8.50 0.30 -15.36
N SER A 150 -8.87 1.47 -14.86
CA SER A 150 -8.19 2.11 -13.72
C SER A 150 -9.19 2.81 -12.78
N VAL A 151 -8.68 3.50 -11.77
CA VAL A 151 -9.49 4.13 -10.69
C VAL A 151 -10.13 5.44 -11.13
N SER A 152 -9.39 6.25 -11.90
CA SER A 152 -9.81 7.58 -12.34
C SER A 152 -9.54 7.77 -13.83
N ASN A 153 -10.28 8.69 -14.45
CA ASN A 153 -10.02 9.17 -15.80
C ASN A 153 -8.74 10.02 -15.89
N ASP A 154 -8.26 10.58 -14.77
CA ASP A 154 -7.01 11.37 -14.74
C ASP A 154 -5.80 10.56 -15.20
N LEU A 155 -5.81 9.27 -14.84
CA LEU A 155 -4.76 8.31 -15.17
C LEU A 155 -4.76 7.93 -16.67
N ARG A 156 -5.76 8.36 -17.46
CA ARG A 156 -5.78 8.14 -18.92
C ARG A 156 -4.61 8.84 -19.59
N VAL A 157 -4.32 10.08 -19.18
CA VAL A 157 -3.21 10.88 -19.74
C VAL A 157 -1.86 10.24 -19.39
N ASP A 158 -1.75 9.65 -18.19
CA ASP A 158 -0.57 8.89 -17.80
C ASP A 158 -0.41 7.60 -18.62
N ALA A 159 -1.50 6.85 -18.86
CA ALA A 159 -1.47 5.66 -19.70
C ALA A 159 -1.11 5.98 -21.16
N GLU A 160 -1.66 7.07 -21.71
CA GLU A 160 -1.29 7.60 -23.04
C GLU A 160 0.18 8.00 -23.10
N ARG A 161 0.66 8.74 -22.09
CA ARG A 161 2.09 9.09 -21.99
C ARG A 161 2.96 7.83 -21.97
N ASP A 162 2.61 6.84 -21.15
CA ASP A 162 3.44 5.63 -21.01
C ASP A 162 3.48 4.80 -22.30
N LEU A 163 2.37 4.75 -23.08
CA LEU A 163 2.36 4.20 -24.43
C LEU A 163 3.29 4.99 -25.38
N ARG A 164 3.21 6.31 -25.37
CA ARG A 164 4.03 7.18 -26.23
C ARG A 164 5.51 7.13 -25.86
N ASP A 165 5.84 7.08 -24.57
CA ASP A 165 7.21 6.99 -24.04
C ASP A 165 7.96 5.76 -24.57
N ILE A 166 7.25 4.64 -24.76
CA ILE A 166 7.82 3.41 -25.34
C ILE A 166 7.74 3.37 -26.87
N GLY A 167 7.25 4.44 -27.52
CA GLY A 167 7.08 4.51 -28.97
C GLY A 167 5.82 3.83 -29.51
N CYS A 168 4.83 3.50 -28.66
CA CYS A 168 3.55 2.95 -29.07
C CYS A 168 2.54 4.07 -29.37
N HIS A 169 2.18 4.23 -30.65
CA HIS A 169 1.29 5.26 -31.16
C HIS A 169 -0.17 4.80 -31.35
N VAL A 170 -0.61 3.81 -30.58
CA VAL A 170 -2.00 3.33 -30.58
C VAL A 170 -2.98 4.41 -30.10
N ASP A 171 -4.20 4.37 -30.63
CA ASP A 171 -5.29 5.23 -30.18
C ASP A 171 -5.84 4.77 -28.82
N VAL A 172 -6.02 5.73 -27.91
CA VAL A 172 -6.69 5.51 -26.62
C VAL A 172 -8.08 6.12 -26.69
N ILE A 173 -9.10 5.30 -26.42
CA ILE A 173 -10.52 5.65 -26.50
C ILE A 173 -11.01 5.98 -25.09
N ASP A 174 -11.63 7.14 -24.94
CA ASP A 174 -12.13 7.69 -23.68
C ASP A 174 -13.54 7.17 -23.34
N GLY A 175 -13.56 5.96 -22.78
CA GLY A 175 -14.76 5.32 -22.25
C GLY A 175 -15.86 5.04 -23.27
N CYS A 176 -17.02 4.64 -22.74
CA CYS A 176 -18.18 4.29 -23.57
C CYS A 176 -18.87 5.50 -24.20
N HIS A 177 -18.70 6.71 -23.64
CA HIS A 177 -19.29 7.94 -24.19
C HIS A 177 -18.70 8.29 -25.55
N GLN A 178 -17.38 8.09 -25.74
CA GLN A 178 -16.76 8.30 -27.05
C GLN A 178 -17.22 7.23 -28.05
N LEU A 179 -17.48 6.00 -27.61
CA LEU A 179 -18.06 4.95 -28.47
C LEU A 179 -19.50 5.32 -28.92
N GLU A 180 -20.30 5.93 -28.04
CA GLU A 180 -21.68 6.37 -28.34
C GLU A 180 -21.73 7.56 -29.29
N LYS A 181 -20.88 8.59 -29.07
CA LYS A 181 -20.77 9.75 -29.98
C LYS A 181 -20.42 9.32 -31.41
N GLU A 182 -19.64 8.27 -31.56
CA GLU A 182 -19.19 7.79 -32.87
C GLU A 182 -20.23 6.88 -33.53
N LYS A 183 -21.01 6.12 -32.74
CA LYS A 183 -22.21 5.43 -33.21
C LYS A 183 -23.21 6.42 -33.81
N ALA A 184 -23.38 7.58 -33.18
CA ALA A 184 -24.23 8.65 -33.68
C ALA A 184 -23.72 9.28 -35.01
N LYS A 185 -22.42 9.15 -35.33
CA LYS A 185 -21.83 9.57 -36.61
C LYS A 185 -21.91 8.52 -37.72
N GLY A 186 -22.64 7.42 -37.52
CA GLY A 186 -22.85 6.39 -38.54
C GLY A 186 -21.74 5.33 -38.66
N PHE A 187 -20.71 5.39 -37.82
CA PHE A 187 -19.68 4.34 -37.74
C PHE A 187 -20.13 3.23 -36.77
N GLY A 188 -20.07 1.96 -37.20
CA GLY A 188 -20.42 0.83 -36.34
C GLY A 188 -19.52 0.75 -35.11
N MET A 189 -20.09 0.46 -33.93
CA MET A 189 -19.35 0.39 -32.64
C MET A 189 -18.12 -0.54 -32.71
N SER A 190 -18.14 -1.59 -33.53
CA SER A 190 -17.05 -2.56 -33.67
C SER A 190 -15.84 -2.07 -34.50
N SER A 191 -15.97 -0.95 -35.23
CA SER A 191 -14.98 -0.50 -36.23
C SER A 191 -13.70 0.11 -35.63
N LYS A 192 -13.76 0.69 -34.42
CA LYS A 192 -12.58 1.27 -33.76
C LYS A 192 -11.69 0.21 -33.12
N THR A 193 -10.40 0.30 -33.42
CA THR A 193 -9.31 -0.49 -32.85
C THR A 193 -8.44 0.40 -31.98
N GLY A 194 -7.91 -0.15 -30.90
CA GLY A 194 -7.05 0.57 -29.96
C GLY A 194 -7.24 0.10 -28.52
N VAL A 195 -6.91 0.98 -27.59
CA VAL A 195 -7.07 0.74 -26.16
C VAL A 195 -8.31 1.48 -25.67
N LEU A 196 -9.33 0.76 -25.23
CA LEU A 196 -10.47 1.36 -24.55
C LEU A 196 -10.09 1.58 -23.08
N TYR A 197 -9.95 2.85 -22.70
CA TYR A 197 -9.71 3.26 -21.33
C TYR A 197 -11.05 3.50 -20.62
N SER A 198 -11.22 2.94 -19.42
CA SER A 198 -12.45 3.10 -18.65
C SER A 198 -12.17 2.97 -17.15
N THR A 199 -13.09 3.44 -16.32
CA THR A 199 -12.97 3.33 -14.86
C THR A 199 -13.71 2.11 -14.31
N TYR A 200 -13.30 1.62 -13.14
CA TYR A 200 -14.03 0.56 -12.43
C TYR A 200 -15.48 0.94 -12.11
N SER A 201 -15.77 2.21 -11.79
CA SER A 201 -17.12 2.69 -11.53
C SER A 201 -18.02 2.57 -12.77
N THR A 202 -17.47 2.84 -13.95
CA THR A 202 -18.19 2.74 -15.24
C THR A 202 -18.72 1.32 -15.49
N LEU A 203 -18.01 0.27 -15.04
CA LEU A 203 -18.47 -1.11 -15.18
C LEU A 203 -19.78 -1.41 -14.45
N THR A 204 -20.07 -0.66 -13.38
CA THR A 204 -21.27 -0.84 -12.56
C THR A 204 -22.46 0.00 -13.02
N SER A 205 -22.24 0.93 -13.95
CA SER A 205 -23.30 1.80 -14.46
C SER A 205 -24.34 0.99 -15.24
N ASN A 206 -25.60 1.09 -14.82
CA ASN A 206 -26.74 0.35 -15.39
C ASN A 206 -26.52 -1.17 -15.41
N TYR A 207 -25.82 -1.73 -14.41
CA TYR A 207 -25.35 -3.12 -14.39
C TYR A 207 -26.42 -4.18 -14.75
N SER A 208 -27.64 -4.01 -14.24
CA SER A 208 -28.77 -4.93 -14.46
C SER A 208 -29.60 -4.62 -15.71
N HIS A 209 -29.34 -3.51 -16.41
CA HIS A 209 -30.15 -3.10 -17.56
C HIS A 209 -29.72 -3.88 -18.82
N PRO A 210 -30.63 -4.57 -19.52
CA PRO A 210 -30.28 -5.50 -20.61
C PRO A 210 -29.60 -4.81 -21.81
N THR A 211 -29.94 -3.55 -22.10
CA THR A 211 -29.42 -2.80 -23.26
C THR A 211 -28.54 -1.60 -22.91
N LYS A 212 -28.65 -1.05 -21.69
CA LYS A 212 -27.91 0.15 -21.25
C LYS A 212 -26.72 -0.15 -20.33
N SER A 213 -26.48 -1.43 -20.01
CA SER A 213 -25.34 -1.85 -19.20
C SER A 213 -24.03 -1.52 -19.90
N ARG A 214 -23.19 -0.69 -19.25
CA ARG A 214 -21.87 -0.31 -19.78
C ARG A 214 -20.95 -1.54 -19.94
N LEU A 215 -21.06 -2.52 -19.05
CA LEU A 215 -20.33 -3.79 -19.15
C LEU A 215 -20.70 -4.54 -20.45
N LEU A 216 -22.00 -4.65 -20.76
CA LEU A 216 -22.44 -5.31 -22.01
C LEU A 216 -22.00 -4.53 -23.26
N GLN A 217 -22.01 -3.20 -23.21
CA GLN A 217 -21.47 -2.38 -24.31
C GLN A 217 -19.98 -2.64 -24.55
N ILE A 218 -19.17 -2.76 -23.50
CA ILE A 218 -17.74 -3.09 -23.60
C ILE A 218 -17.55 -4.49 -24.19
N VAL A 219 -18.31 -5.48 -23.70
CA VAL A 219 -18.26 -6.85 -24.24
C VAL A 219 -18.67 -6.90 -25.71
N ALA A 220 -19.69 -6.12 -26.11
CA ALA A 220 -20.09 -5.98 -27.50
C ALA A 220 -19.00 -5.33 -28.37
N TRP A 221 -18.31 -4.30 -27.86
CA TRP A 221 -17.15 -3.70 -28.55
C TRP A 221 -16.01 -4.70 -28.73
N CYS A 222 -15.77 -5.57 -27.73
CA CYS A 222 -14.79 -6.66 -27.79
C CYS A 222 -15.13 -7.73 -28.84
N GLY A 223 -16.38 -7.84 -29.26
CA GLY A 223 -16.84 -8.88 -30.19
C GLY A 223 -17.23 -10.19 -29.51
N GLY A 224 -17.50 -10.19 -28.19
CA GLY A 224 -17.96 -11.37 -27.44
C GLY A 224 -16.84 -12.30 -26.97
N ALA A 225 -17.19 -13.57 -26.74
CA ALA A 225 -16.33 -14.56 -26.05
C ALA A 225 -15.01 -14.91 -26.78
N ASN A 226 -14.94 -14.64 -28.08
CA ASN A 226 -13.74 -14.86 -28.91
C ASN A 226 -12.69 -13.76 -28.75
N PHE A 227 -12.96 -12.72 -27.96
CA PHE A 227 -11.98 -11.68 -27.67
C PHE A 227 -10.73 -12.26 -27.01
N ASP A 228 -9.59 -12.08 -27.67
CA ASP A 228 -8.29 -12.57 -27.23
C ASP A 228 -7.32 -11.43 -26.88
N GLY A 229 -7.79 -10.18 -26.89
CA GLY A 229 -7.02 -9.01 -26.50
C GLY A 229 -6.74 -8.94 -24.99
N CYS A 230 -6.03 -7.88 -24.58
CA CYS A 230 -5.64 -7.69 -23.18
C CYS A 230 -6.77 -7.07 -22.37
N ILE A 231 -6.90 -7.51 -21.11
CA ILE A 231 -7.67 -6.83 -20.08
C ILE A 231 -6.70 -6.46 -18.96
N LEU A 232 -6.40 -5.18 -18.86
CA LEU A 232 -5.49 -4.63 -17.87
C LEU A 232 -6.31 -4.04 -16.72
N PHE A 233 -6.17 -4.62 -15.54
CA PHE A 233 -6.75 -4.10 -14.31
C PHE A 233 -5.65 -3.33 -13.57
N ASP A 234 -5.53 -2.04 -13.85
CA ASP A 234 -4.60 -1.12 -13.20
C ASP A 234 -5.15 -0.63 -11.85
N GLU A 235 -4.28 -0.53 -10.86
CA GLU A 235 -4.64 -0.34 -9.44
C GLU A 235 -5.77 -1.27 -8.98
N CYS A 236 -5.67 -2.55 -9.35
CA CYS A 236 -6.75 -3.53 -9.15
C CYS A 236 -7.17 -3.71 -7.69
N HIS A 237 -6.34 -3.30 -6.72
CA HIS A 237 -6.71 -3.29 -5.30
C HIS A 237 -7.94 -2.41 -4.98
N LYS A 238 -8.40 -1.55 -5.90
CA LYS A 238 -9.67 -0.81 -5.77
C LYS A 238 -10.90 -1.61 -6.18
N ALA A 239 -10.73 -2.75 -6.86
CA ALA A 239 -11.81 -3.68 -7.20
C ALA A 239 -12.25 -4.58 -6.01
N LYS A 240 -11.81 -4.27 -4.79
CA LYS A 240 -12.11 -5.03 -3.57
C LYS A 240 -13.52 -4.75 -3.04
N HIS A 241 -14.38 -5.77 -2.99
CA HIS A 241 -15.08 -6.37 -1.84
C HIS A 241 -16.03 -7.43 -2.40
N GLY A 242 -16.12 -8.59 -1.75
CA GLY A 242 -17.12 -9.61 -2.02
C GLY A 242 -17.38 -10.30 -0.70
N GLU A 243 -18.33 -9.78 0.08
CA GLU A 243 -18.92 -10.56 1.16
C GLU A 243 -19.73 -11.68 0.52
N LEU A 244 -19.30 -12.92 0.75
CA LEU A 244 -20.11 -14.12 0.50
C LEU A 244 -21.10 -14.38 1.65
N SER A 245 -21.25 -13.44 2.58
CA SER A 245 -22.17 -13.50 3.71
C SER A 245 -22.62 -12.08 4.08
N ASP A 246 -23.57 -11.52 3.32
CA ASP A 246 -24.74 -10.79 3.83
C ASP A 246 -25.43 -9.95 2.74
N LYS A 247 -26.76 -9.83 2.88
CA LYS A 247 -27.72 -9.38 1.85
C LYS A 247 -27.65 -7.88 1.50
N SER A 248 -26.56 -7.16 1.77
CA SER A 248 -26.43 -5.74 1.41
C SER A 248 -25.23 -5.48 0.49
N ALA A 249 -25.49 -5.45 -0.82
CA ALA A 249 -24.45 -5.17 -1.82
C ALA A 249 -24.01 -3.69 -1.76
N THR A 250 -22.92 -3.41 -1.04
CA THR A 250 -22.19 -2.14 -1.10
C THR A 250 -21.67 -1.85 -2.53
N ALA A 251 -21.43 -0.59 -2.88
CA ALA A 251 -20.95 -0.20 -4.21
C ALA A 251 -19.63 -0.90 -4.62
N SER A 252 -18.76 -1.20 -3.65
CA SER A 252 -17.53 -1.98 -3.83
C SER A 252 -17.79 -3.45 -4.18
N SER A 253 -18.86 -4.05 -3.65
CA SER A 253 -19.33 -5.41 -4.01
C SER A 253 -19.75 -5.51 -5.48
N LYS A 254 -20.43 -4.46 -5.99
CA LYS A 254 -20.84 -4.40 -7.40
C LYS A 254 -19.66 -4.35 -8.37
N ILE A 255 -18.57 -3.65 -8.01
CA ILE A 255 -17.36 -3.56 -8.84
C ILE A 255 -16.69 -4.94 -8.93
N ALA A 256 -16.49 -5.63 -7.80
CA ALA A 256 -15.87 -6.95 -7.79
C ALA A 256 -16.66 -7.96 -8.64
N LEU A 257 -17.99 -7.96 -8.51
CA LEU A 257 -18.88 -8.78 -9.33
C LEU A 257 -18.79 -8.43 -10.82
N ALA A 258 -18.72 -7.15 -11.17
CA ALA A 258 -18.58 -6.72 -12.56
C ALA A 258 -17.23 -7.15 -13.16
N VAL A 259 -16.14 -7.02 -12.40
CA VAL A 259 -14.79 -7.48 -12.78
C VAL A 259 -14.77 -9.01 -12.94
N GLN A 260 -15.46 -9.77 -12.08
CA GLN A 260 -15.58 -11.21 -12.25
C GLN A 260 -16.43 -11.57 -13.48
N LYS A 261 -17.56 -10.88 -13.69
CA LYS A 261 -18.49 -11.12 -14.80
C LYS A 261 -17.85 -10.88 -16.17
N ILE A 262 -17.10 -9.80 -16.34
CA ILE A 262 -16.41 -9.52 -17.62
C ILE A 262 -15.36 -10.59 -17.94
N GLN A 263 -14.65 -11.12 -16.94
CA GLN A 263 -13.67 -12.19 -17.13
C GLN A 263 -14.31 -13.52 -17.52
N VAL A 264 -15.52 -13.79 -17.03
CA VAL A 264 -16.32 -14.97 -17.43
C VAL A 264 -16.87 -14.80 -18.85
N MET A 265 -17.34 -13.60 -19.21
CA MET A 265 -17.86 -13.31 -20.56
C MET A 265 -16.78 -13.32 -21.64
N LEU A 266 -15.51 -13.09 -21.27
CA LEU A 266 -14.36 -13.03 -22.18
C LEU A 266 -13.32 -14.12 -21.80
N PRO A 267 -13.61 -15.41 -21.98
CA PRO A 267 -12.77 -16.53 -21.52
C PRO A 267 -11.35 -16.53 -22.14
N ASN A 268 -11.24 -16.11 -23.41
CA ASN A 268 -9.99 -16.10 -24.17
C ASN A 268 -9.08 -14.89 -23.91
N ALA A 269 -9.56 -13.91 -23.15
CA ALA A 269 -8.87 -12.66 -22.91
C ALA A 269 -7.59 -12.83 -22.08
N ARG A 270 -6.61 -11.97 -22.35
CA ARG A 270 -5.30 -11.93 -21.69
C ARG A 270 -5.34 -10.99 -20.49
N VAL A 271 -5.48 -11.55 -19.28
CA VAL A 271 -5.72 -10.75 -18.07
C VAL A 271 -4.42 -10.41 -17.36
N VAL A 272 -4.26 -9.14 -16.99
CA VAL A 272 -3.18 -8.65 -16.13
C VAL A 272 -3.80 -7.93 -14.94
N TYR A 273 -3.49 -8.40 -13.75
CA TYR A 273 -3.78 -7.68 -12.51
C TYR A 273 -2.55 -6.84 -12.17
N CYS A 274 -2.71 -5.54 -11.94
CA CYS A 274 -1.61 -4.63 -11.72
C CYS A 274 -1.88 -3.77 -10.49
N SER A 275 -1.04 -3.85 -9.46
CA SER A 275 -1.19 -3.05 -8.24
C SER A 275 0.07 -3.08 -7.37
N ALA A 276 0.57 -1.89 -6.99
CA ALA A 276 1.73 -1.77 -6.07
C ALA A 276 1.41 -2.22 -4.65
N THR A 277 0.24 -1.81 -4.17
CA THR A 277 -0.29 -2.29 -2.90
C THR A 277 -1.03 -3.57 -3.23
N GLY A 278 -0.31 -4.68 -3.12
CA GLY A 278 -0.88 -6.00 -3.27
C GLY A 278 -2.05 -6.24 -2.32
N VAL A 279 -2.58 -7.45 -2.40
CA VAL A 279 -3.71 -7.96 -1.65
C VAL A 279 -3.55 -7.68 -0.15
N GLY A 280 -4.19 -6.63 0.39
CA GLY A 280 -4.09 -6.25 1.82
C GLY A 280 -4.53 -7.33 2.83
N GLY A 281 -5.18 -8.39 2.32
CA GLY A 281 -5.60 -9.62 2.98
C GLY A 281 -6.22 -10.55 1.91
N ILE A 282 -6.03 -11.87 2.01
CA ILE A 282 -6.35 -12.82 0.92
C ILE A 282 -7.80 -12.74 0.46
N GLU A 283 -8.74 -12.35 1.32
CA GLU A 283 -10.14 -12.07 0.98
C GLU A 283 -10.29 -11.16 -0.25
N HIS A 284 -9.30 -10.30 -0.49
CA HIS A 284 -9.28 -9.34 -1.58
C HIS A 284 -8.79 -9.92 -2.92
N MET A 285 -8.48 -11.21 -3.00
CA MET A 285 -8.08 -11.90 -4.25
C MET A 285 -9.24 -12.54 -4.98
N ALA A 286 -10.47 -12.51 -4.45
CA ALA A 286 -11.59 -13.28 -4.99
C ALA A 286 -11.81 -13.10 -6.50
N TYR A 287 -11.60 -11.87 -7.02
CA TYR A 287 -11.77 -11.55 -8.44
C TYR A 287 -10.59 -11.98 -9.33
N MET A 288 -9.47 -12.41 -8.74
CA MET A 288 -8.24 -12.84 -9.43
C MET A 288 -8.26 -14.33 -9.83
N SER A 289 -9.42 -14.84 -10.24
CA SER A 289 -9.59 -16.26 -10.56
C SER A 289 -8.70 -16.75 -11.69
N ARG A 290 -8.22 -15.86 -12.57
CA ARG A 290 -7.31 -16.23 -13.68
C ARG A 290 -5.90 -16.58 -13.22
N LEU A 291 -5.54 -16.38 -11.96
CA LEU A 291 -4.28 -16.90 -11.42
C LEU A 291 -4.28 -18.43 -11.28
N GLY A 292 -5.46 -19.07 -11.34
CA GLY A 292 -5.58 -20.53 -11.26
C GLY A 292 -5.12 -21.11 -9.93
N LEU A 293 -5.31 -20.36 -8.84
CA LEU A 293 -4.99 -20.80 -7.47
C LEU A 293 -6.10 -21.68 -6.87
N TRP A 294 -7.30 -21.59 -7.43
CA TRP A 294 -8.48 -22.37 -7.07
C TRP A 294 -9.31 -22.64 -8.33
N GLY A 295 -10.22 -23.61 -8.25
CA GLY A 295 -11.09 -24.04 -9.35
C GLY A 295 -10.83 -25.48 -9.79
N PRO A 296 -11.39 -25.89 -10.95
CA PRO A 296 -11.27 -27.25 -11.45
C PRO A 296 -9.82 -27.72 -11.55
N SER A 297 -9.56 -28.97 -11.14
CA SER A 297 -8.22 -29.60 -11.16
C SER A 297 -7.16 -28.88 -10.31
N THR A 298 -7.57 -28.13 -9.29
CA THR A 298 -6.67 -27.58 -8.26
C THR A 298 -6.98 -28.19 -6.89
N SER A 299 -6.09 -28.03 -5.91
CA SER A 299 -6.32 -28.47 -4.53
C SER A 299 -7.56 -27.83 -3.88
N PHE A 300 -8.04 -26.68 -4.38
CA PHE A 300 -9.14 -25.93 -3.79
C PHE A 300 -10.27 -25.76 -4.80
N GLN A 301 -11.45 -26.32 -4.53
CA GLN A 301 -12.56 -26.28 -5.49
C GLN A 301 -13.08 -24.85 -5.72
N GLY A 302 -12.95 -23.98 -4.71
CA GLY A 302 -13.37 -22.59 -4.81
C GLY A 302 -12.64 -21.67 -3.83
N PHE A 303 -12.86 -20.37 -4.00
CA PHE A 303 -12.19 -19.33 -3.23
C PHE A 303 -12.48 -19.41 -1.72
N SER A 304 -13.70 -19.76 -1.29
CA SER A 304 -14.04 -19.86 0.14
C SER A 304 -13.24 -20.96 0.85
N GLU A 305 -13.02 -22.10 0.18
CA GLU A 305 -12.21 -23.19 0.72
C GLU A 305 -10.74 -22.77 0.83
N PHE A 306 -10.20 -22.18 -0.25
CA PHE A 306 -8.86 -21.61 -0.27
C PHE A 306 -8.65 -20.58 0.85
N LEU A 307 -9.58 -19.62 0.98
CA LEU A 307 -9.52 -18.56 1.99
C LEU A 307 -9.51 -19.13 3.41
N ARG A 308 -10.38 -20.10 3.70
CA ARG A 308 -10.45 -20.76 5.02
C ARG A 308 -9.14 -21.48 5.35
N THR A 309 -8.60 -22.24 4.40
CA THR A 309 -7.36 -23.01 4.61
C THR A 309 -6.16 -22.10 4.84
N ILE A 310 -6.01 -21.02 4.05
CA ILE A 310 -4.88 -20.10 4.23
C ILE A 310 -5.06 -19.24 5.49
N LYS A 311 -6.27 -18.73 5.80
CA LYS A 311 -6.52 -17.93 7.02
C LYS A 311 -6.27 -18.70 8.30
N ASN A 312 -6.72 -19.95 8.38
CA ASN A 312 -6.55 -20.79 9.57
C ASN A 312 -5.09 -21.11 9.87
N ARG A 313 -4.18 -20.91 8.91
CA ARG A 313 -2.76 -21.22 9.01
C ARG A 313 -1.86 -20.00 9.19
N GLY A 314 -2.46 -18.81 9.34
CA GLY A 314 -1.74 -17.59 9.70
C GLY A 314 -0.98 -16.93 8.55
N MET A 315 -0.06 -16.01 8.90
CA MET A 315 0.64 -15.16 7.94
C MET A 315 1.69 -15.90 7.11
N GLY A 316 2.36 -16.93 7.66
CA GLY A 316 3.35 -17.72 6.91
C GLY A 316 2.77 -18.39 5.66
N ALA A 317 1.49 -18.75 5.67
CA ALA A 317 0.82 -19.34 4.50
C ALA A 317 0.62 -18.32 3.35
N MET A 318 0.53 -17.02 3.67
CA MET A 318 0.45 -15.96 2.66
C MET A 318 1.80 -15.69 2.00
N GLU A 319 2.89 -15.82 2.75
CA GLU A 319 4.26 -15.68 2.23
C GLU A 319 4.62 -16.85 1.32
N MET A 320 4.28 -18.07 1.74
CA MET A 320 4.41 -19.27 0.93
C MET A 320 3.63 -19.14 -0.38
N LEU A 321 2.40 -18.60 -0.34
CA LEU A 321 1.62 -18.30 -1.55
C LEU A 321 2.35 -17.31 -2.48
N ALA A 322 3.01 -16.28 -1.93
CA ALA A 322 3.75 -15.30 -2.72
C ALA A 322 4.95 -15.91 -3.44
N ILE A 323 5.76 -16.69 -2.70
CA ILE A 323 6.87 -17.48 -3.20
C ILE A 323 6.38 -18.40 -4.32
N GLU A 324 5.27 -19.08 -4.07
CA GLU A 324 4.71 -20.05 -5.00
C GLU A 324 4.27 -19.41 -6.31
N MET A 325 3.57 -18.29 -6.25
CA MET A 325 3.17 -17.58 -7.46
C MET A 325 4.40 -17.06 -8.24
N LYS A 326 5.50 -16.72 -7.56
CA LYS A 326 6.76 -16.33 -8.22
C LYS A 326 7.42 -17.52 -8.91
N LEU A 327 7.54 -18.67 -8.24
CA LEU A 327 8.06 -19.92 -8.82
C LEU A 327 7.27 -20.38 -10.05
N GLN A 328 5.95 -20.19 -10.03
CA GLN A 328 5.09 -20.51 -11.17
C GLN A 328 5.17 -19.46 -12.31
N GLY A 329 5.88 -18.35 -12.10
CA GLY A 329 5.99 -17.21 -13.01
C GLY A 329 4.70 -16.40 -13.14
N LYS A 330 3.76 -16.53 -12.20
CA LYS A 330 2.45 -15.86 -12.20
C LYS A 330 2.48 -14.50 -11.50
N TYR A 331 3.54 -14.24 -10.74
CA TYR A 331 3.65 -13.08 -9.87
C TYR A 331 5.05 -12.48 -9.87
N LEU A 332 5.12 -11.16 -9.96
CA LEU A 332 6.33 -10.37 -9.74
C LEU A 332 6.03 -9.20 -8.82
N SER A 333 6.92 -8.94 -7.87
CA SER A 333 6.78 -7.84 -6.92
C SER A 333 8.12 -7.31 -6.48
N ARG A 334 8.49 -6.19 -7.08
CA ARG A 334 9.76 -5.50 -6.85
C ARG A 334 9.46 -4.05 -6.49
N GLY A 335 10.23 -3.45 -5.60
CA GLY A 335 10.05 -2.08 -5.13
C GLY A 335 11.25 -1.20 -5.46
N LEU A 336 11.03 0.10 -5.60
CA LEU A 336 12.14 1.05 -5.60
C LEU A 336 12.76 1.07 -4.21
N SER A 337 14.08 0.89 -4.13
CA SER A 337 14.82 0.98 -2.87
C SER A 337 14.71 2.38 -2.27
N TYR A 338 14.64 2.46 -0.95
CA TYR A 338 14.73 3.71 -0.20
C TYR A 338 16.17 4.07 0.18
N VAL A 339 17.17 3.40 -0.37
CA VAL A 339 18.58 3.79 -0.22
C VAL A 339 18.75 5.27 -0.58
N GLY A 340 19.31 6.04 0.36
CA GLY A 340 19.49 7.49 0.26
C GLY A 340 18.28 8.35 0.65
N ALA A 341 17.10 7.74 0.89
CA ALA A 341 15.98 8.45 1.49
C ALA A 341 16.17 8.51 3.02
N GLU A 342 15.91 9.69 3.59
CA GLU A 342 16.01 9.91 5.03
C GLU A 342 14.59 9.88 5.63
N PHE A 343 14.44 9.24 6.79
CA PHE A 343 13.17 9.20 7.52
C PHE A 343 13.37 9.80 8.90
N GLU A 344 12.60 10.83 9.20
CA GLU A 344 12.62 11.54 10.47
C GLU A 344 11.22 11.48 11.07
N LEU A 345 11.16 11.08 12.34
CA LEU A 345 9.96 11.13 13.14
C LEU A 345 10.00 12.36 14.04
N ASP A 346 9.22 13.38 13.67
CA ASP A 346 9.15 14.63 14.41
C ASP A 346 7.93 14.58 15.36
N THR A 347 8.21 14.63 16.67
CA THR A 347 7.16 14.75 17.70
C THR A 347 7.03 16.21 18.13
N VAL A 348 5.88 16.81 17.83
CA VAL A 348 5.49 18.16 18.22
C VAL A 348 4.99 18.13 19.66
N VAL A 349 5.77 18.73 20.56
CA VAL A 349 5.33 18.99 21.94
C VAL A 349 4.36 20.17 21.91
N LEU A 350 3.12 19.93 22.35
CA LEU A 350 2.13 21.01 22.46
C LEU A 350 2.60 22.08 23.44
N SER A 351 2.50 23.35 23.06
CA SER A 351 2.74 24.46 23.98
C SER A 351 1.67 24.52 25.08
N ASP A 352 1.93 25.23 26.18
CA ASP A 352 0.95 25.39 27.25
C ASP A 352 -0.35 26.05 26.77
N SER A 353 -0.26 26.99 25.81
CA SER A 353 -1.45 27.60 25.20
C SER A 353 -2.26 26.60 24.37
N GLN A 354 -1.58 25.77 23.57
CA GLN A 354 -2.22 24.71 22.78
C GLN A 354 -2.84 23.62 23.67
N ARG A 355 -2.17 23.26 24.77
CA ARG A 355 -2.69 22.31 25.75
C ARG A 355 -3.94 22.85 26.43
N ARG A 356 -3.94 24.10 26.88
CA ARG A 356 -5.13 24.75 27.45
C ARG A 356 -6.30 24.77 26.46
N LEU A 357 -6.04 25.07 25.19
CA LEU A 357 -7.07 25.03 24.14
C LEU A 357 -7.65 23.62 23.98
N TYR A 358 -6.79 22.58 23.99
CA TYR A 358 -7.23 21.19 23.95
C TYR A 358 -8.08 20.83 25.17
N ASP A 359 -7.64 21.21 26.37
CA ASP A 359 -8.34 20.92 27.62
C ASP A 359 -9.71 21.61 27.67
N ASN A 360 -9.81 22.86 27.20
CA ASN A 360 -11.08 23.58 27.05
C ASN A 360 -12.04 22.87 26.07
N ALA A 361 -11.51 22.38 24.95
CA ALA A 361 -12.30 21.62 23.99
C ALA A 361 -12.82 20.30 24.61
N VAL A 362 -11.99 19.58 25.37
CA VAL A 362 -12.40 18.38 26.10
C VAL A 362 -13.47 18.70 27.15
N ALA A 363 -13.30 19.79 27.90
CA ALA A 363 -14.27 20.25 28.89
C ALA A 363 -15.63 20.53 28.23
N PHE A 364 -15.65 21.16 27.05
CA PHE A 364 -16.88 21.38 26.29
C PHE A 364 -17.55 20.06 25.88
N TRP A 365 -16.78 19.08 25.37
CA TRP A 365 -17.33 17.77 25.02
C TRP A 365 -17.91 17.01 26.23
N ASN A 366 -17.30 17.15 27.40
CA ASN A 366 -17.81 16.58 28.66
C ASN A 366 -19.13 17.20 29.12
N VAL A 367 -19.47 18.41 28.64
CA VAL A 367 -20.79 19.03 28.85
C VAL A 367 -21.76 18.66 27.72
N LEU A 368 -21.27 18.66 26.47
CA LEU A 368 -22.07 18.42 25.28
C LEU A 368 -22.66 17.01 25.25
N ILE A 369 -21.86 15.98 25.56
CA ILE A 369 -22.30 14.58 25.49
C ILE A 369 -23.45 14.30 26.47
N PRO A 370 -23.34 14.59 27.78
CA PRO A 370 -24.45 14.41 28.71
C PRO A 370 -25.66 15.27 28.37
N SER A 371 -25.45 16.50 27.86
CA SER A 371 -26.55 17.38 27.46
C SER A 371 -27.34 16.78 26.28
N LEU A 372 -26.64 16.20 25.31
CA LEU A 372 -27.27 15.50 24.19
C LEU A 372 -28.01 14.24 24.64
N GLU A 373 -27.42 13.44 25.54
CA GLU A 373 -28.06 12.26 26.11
C GLU A 373 -29.33 12.61 26.89
N ARG A 374 -29.28 13.68 27.69
CA ARG A 374 -30.45 14.24 28.38
C ARG A 374 -31.53 14.67 27.38
N ALA A 375 -31.15 15.38 26.32
CA ALA A 375 -32.08 15.81 25.28
C ALA A 375 -32.70 14.62 24.53
N CYS A 376 -31.92 13.58 24.22
CA CYS A 376 -32.42 12.33 23.63
C CYS A 376 -33.45 11.63 24.53
N ASN A 377 -33.21 11.61 25.84
CA ASN A 377 -34.13 11.04 26.82
C ASN A 377 -35.46 11.82 26.89
N ILE A 378 -35.38 13.16 26.96
CA ILE A 378 -36.58 14.03 27.01
C ILE A 378 -37.39 13.93 25.72
N THR A 379 -36.73 13.95 24.56
CA THR A 379 -37.39 13.93 23.24
C THR A 379 -37.79 12.53 22.77
N ARG A 380 -37.42 11.48 23.52
CA ARG A 380 -37.64 10.06 23.17
C ARG A 380 -36.97 9.64 21.85
N THR A 381 -35.83 10.27 21.52
CA THR A 381 -35.04 9.98 20.31
C THR A 381 -33.89 9.03 20.67
N ARG A 382 -34.01 7.73 20.35
CA ARG A 382 -32.97 6.71 20.68
C ARG A 382 -32.15 6.25 19.46
N GLY A 383 -30.89 5.88 19.70
CA GLY A 383 -30.04 5.10 18.80
C GLY A 383 -29.19 5.89 17.80
N ASP A 384 -29.82 6.66 16.92
CA ASP A 384 -29.09 7.28 15.79
C ASP A 384 -28.30 8.53 16.18
N ALA A 385 -28.82 9.36 17.09
CA ALA A 385 -28.15 10.59 17.54
C ALA A 385 -26.80 10.33 18.22
N SER A 386 -26.70 9.30 19.07
CA SER A 386 -25.45 8.94 19.74
C SER A 386 -24.40 8.40 18.76
N ARG A 387 -24.81 7.59 17.77
CA ARG A 387 -23.91 7.11 16.71
C ARG A 387 -23.34 8.29 15.90
N VAL A 388 -24.20 9.24 15.54
CA VAL A 388 -23.81 10.45 14.81
C VAL A 388 -22.83 11.28 15.65
N MET A 389 -23.14 11.51 16.93
CA MET A 389 -22.32 12.26 17.87
C MET A 389 -20.89 11.71 18.00
N TRP A 390 -20.71 10.40 18.19
CA TRP A 390 -19.36 9.80 18.23
C TRP A 390 -18.60 9.95 16.90
N GLY A 391 -19.32 9.98 15.77
CA GLY A 391 -18.75 10.31 14.47
C GLY A 391 -18.23 11.75 14.39
N PHE A 392 -18.99 12.71 14.92
CA PHE A 392 -18.56 14.12 15.01
C PHE A 392 -17.39 14.29 15.99
N HIS A 393 -17.44 13.66 17.16
CA HIS A 393 -16.37 13.65 18.16
C HIS A 393 -15.03 13.21 17.56
N GLN A 394 -15.02 12.06 16.87
CA GLN A 394 -13.83 11.54 16.22
C GLN A 394 -13.29 12.50 15.14
N ARG A 395 -14.15 13.15 14.36
CA ARG A 395 -13.72 14.13 13.35
C ARG A 395 -13.14 15.39 13.99
N PHE A 396 -13.77 15.89 15.04
CA PHE A 396 -13.34 17.08 15.76
C PHE A 396 -11.91 16.96 16.29
N PHE A 397 -11.62 15.92 17.09
CA PHE A 397 -10.30 15.81 17.72
C PHE A 397 -9.17 15.50 16.73
N ARG A 398 -9.46 14.81 15.63
CA ARG A 398 -8.50 14.66 14.53
C ARG A 398 -8.14 15.99 13.90
N GLN A 399 -9.18 16.77 13.58
CA GLN A 399 -9.04 18.09 12.99
C GLN A 399 -8.23 18.99 13.93
N LEU A 400 -8.52 18.94 15.23
CA LEU A 400 -7.80 19.71 16.24
C LEU A 400 -6.32 19.35 16.26
N CYS A 401 -5.95 18.07 16.33
CA CYS A 401 -4.54 17.64 16.29
C CYS A 401 -3.82 18.12 15.02
N MET A 402 -4.48 18.12 13.86
CA MET A 402 -3.91 18.66 12.63
C MET A 402 -3.66 20.17 12.73
N CYS A 403 -4.63 20.94 13.23
CA CYS A 403 -4.49 22.39 13.40
C CYS A 403 -3.31 22.74 14.31
N LEU A 404 -3.13 22.00 15.41
CA LEU A 404 -2.07 22.25 16.39
C LEU A 404 -0.66 22.00 15.82
N LYS A 405 -0.53 21.17 14.78
CA LYS A 405 0.74 20.92 14.09
C LYS A 405 1.12 22.00 13.08
N VAL A 406 0.16 22.78 12.56
CA VAL A 406 0.40 23.74 11.47
C VAL A 406 1.56 24.72 11.74
N PRO A 407 1.69 25.35 12.92
CA PRO A 407 2.80 26.27 13.19
C PRO A 407 4.18 25.62 13.03
N PHE A 408 4.32 24.37 13.49
CA PHE A 408 5.55 23.58 13.35
C PHE A 408 5.83 23.21 11.89
N ILE A 409 4.78 22.88 11.11
CA ILE A 409 4.95 22.60 9.68
C ILE A 409 5.41 23.86 8.94
N VAL A 410 4.82 25.02 9.23
CA VAL A 410 5.20 26.29 8.59
C VAL A 410 6.66 26.63 8.86
N SER A 411 7.14 26.50 10.10
CA SER A 411 8.56 26.74 10.42
C SER A 411 9.48 25.74 9.69
N THR A 412 9.09 24.46 9.66
CA THR A 412 9.83 23.40 8.97
C THR A 412 9.93 23.65 7.46
N VAL A 413 8.83 24.07 6.83
CA VAL A 413 8.80 24.40 5.39
C VAL A 413 9.67 25.62 5.10
N LYS A 414 9.59 26.67 5.92
CA LYS A 414 10.43 27.87 5.74
C LYS A 414 11.92 27.53 5.85
N ALA A 415 12.30 26.70 6.83
CA ALA A 415 13.67 26.21 6.96
C ALA A 415 14.11 25.36 5.76
N CYS A 416 13.24 24.45 5.28
CA CYS A 416 13.47 23.65 4.08
C CYS A 416 13.75 24.52 2.84
N LEU A 417 12.93 25.55 2.62
CA LEU A 417 13.11 26.47 1.50
C LEU A 417 14.41 27.29 1.62
N ALA A 418 14.77 27.72 2.83
CA ALA A 418 16.02 28.42 3.10
C ALA A 418 17.25 27.56 2.80
N SER A 419 17.18 26.25 3.03
CA SER A 419 18.22 25.27 2.67
C SER A 419 18.24 24.90 1.18
N GLY A 420 17.44 25.56 0.32
CA GLY A 420 17.41 25.30 -1.12
C GLY A 420 16.62 24.05 -1.54
N HIS A 421 15.86 23.44 -0.62
CA HIS A 421 15.00 22.30 -0.90
C HIS A 421 13.59 22.75 -1.37
N CYS A 422 12.76 21.78 -1.76
CA CYS A 422 11.33 21.97 -2.05
C CYS A 422 10.49 21.18 -1.04
N ALA A 423 9.33 21.71 -0.65
CA ALA A 423 8.45 21.06 0.31
C ALA A 423 7.24 20.40 -0.36
N VAL A 424 6.89 19.19 0.08
CA VAL A 424 5.65 18.50 -0.27
C VAL A 424 4.91 18.19 1.04
N ILE A 425 3.71 18.72 1.21
CA ILE A 425 2.91 18.55 2.43
C ILE A 425 1.76 17.58 2.14
N GLY A 426 1.72 16.48 2.87
CA GLY A 426 0.69 15.46 2.76
C GLY A 426 -0.37 15.55 3.85
N LEU A 427 -1.65 15.59 3.45
CA LEU A 427 -2.82 15.45 4.34
C LEU A 427 -3.83 14.43 3.76
N GLN A 428 -4.76 13.93 4.57
CA GLN A 428 -5.83 13.05 4.07
C GLN A 428 -7.13 13.83 3.85
N THR A 429 -7.53 14.66 4.82
CA THR A 429 -8.83 15.33 4.83
C THR A 429 -8.72 16.84 4.53
N THR A 430 -9.51 17.32 3.57
CA THR A 430 -9.50 18.74 3.13
C THR A 430 -10.54 19.61 3.83
N GLY A 431 -11.48 19.01 4.58
CA GLY A 431 -12.57 19.72 5.25
C GLY A 431 -13.67 20.27 4.33
N GLU A 432 -13.64 19.95 3.04
CA GLU A 432 -14.51 20.56 2.01
C GLU A 432 -16.01 20.44 2.31
N ALA A 433 -16.50 19.25 2.66
CA ALA A 433 -17.92 19.04 2.93
C ALA A 433 -18.46 19.87 4.12
N SER A 434 -17.59 20.26 5.06
CA SER A 434 -17.96 21.19 6.13
C SER A 434 -17.95 22.64 5.65
N MET A 435 -17.11 22.98 4.66
CA MET A 435 -16.98 24.33 4.11
C MET A 435 -18.10 24.69 3.12
N GLU A 436 -18.54 23.74 2.27
CA GLU A 436 -19.67 23.96 1.34
C GLU A 436 -20.98 24.27 2.08
N ARG A 437 -21.18 23.69 3.27
CA ARG A 437 -22.38 23.92 4.11
C ARG A 437 -22.40 25.28 4.81
N CYS A 438 -21.33 26.06 4.71
CA CYS A 438 -21.26 27.36 5.37
C CYS A 438 -21.97 28.49 4.61
N ASN A 439 -22.45 28.27 3.36
CA ASN A 439 -23.07 29.31 2.52
C ASN A 439 -22.30 30.65 2.53
N LEU A 440 -20.96 30.60 2.63
CA LEU A 440 -20.08 31.78 2.67
C LEU A 440 -19.82 32.37 1.27
N VAL A 441 -20.59 31.95 0.27
CA VAL A 441 -20.58 32.55 -1.05
C VAL A 441 -21.10 33.97 -0.84
N ASP A 442 -20.20 34.96 -0.89
CA ASP A 442 -20.40 36.40 -0.69
C ASP A 442 -20.20 37.00 0.72
N SER A 443 -19.87 36.21 1.76
CA SER A 443 -19.55 36.76 3.09
C SER A 443 -18.05 37.08 3.24
N LYS A 444 -17.71 38.34 3.52
CA LYS A 444 -16.34 38.75 3.92
C LYS A 444 -16.14 38.44 5.40
N THR A 445 -15.04 37.79 5.75
CA THR A 445 -14.67 37.55 7.16
C THR A 445 -13.33 38.19 7.50
N ASP A 446 -13.19 38.66 8.74
CA ASP A 446 -11.95 39.26 9.26
C ASP A 446 -10.90 38.20 9.62
N SER A 447 -11.31 36.94 9.77
CA SER A 447 -10.45 35.81 10.12
C SER A 447 -10.72 34.58 9.25
N LEU A 448 -9.78 33.65 9.27
CA LEU A 448 -9.92 32.33 8.66
C LEU A 448 -10.98 31.50 9.41
N VAL A 449 -11.75 30.72 8.65
CA VAL A 449 -12.82 29.87 9.20
C VAL A 449 -12.24 28.68 9.97
N SER A 450 -12.77 28.41 11.17
CA SER A 450 -12.44 27.21 11.94
C SER A 450 -13.32 26.01 11.54
N LEU A 451 -12.69 24.94 11.03
CA LEU A 451 -13.39 23.68 10.77
C LEU A 451 -13.83 22.98 12.06
N CYS A 452 -13.06 23.09 13.14
CA CYS A 452 -13.40 22.51 14.44
C CYS A 452 -14.69 23.15 14.98
N GLU A 453 -14.79 24.48 14.92
CA GLU A 453 -15.98 25.21 15.31
C GLU A 453 -17.19 24.78 14.47
N ARG A 454 -17.01 24.70 13.14
CA ARG A 454 -18.09 24.28 12.25
C ARG A 454 -18.59 22.86 12.53
N ILE A 455 -17.70 21.93 12.86
CA ILE A 455 -18.06 20.56 13.24
C ILE A 455 -18.98 20.56 14.48
N LEU A 456 -18.71 21.43 15.47
CA LEU A 456 -19.56 21.56 16.65
C LEU A 456 -20.91 22.21 16.33
N ILE A 457 -20.91 23.30 15.55
CA ILE A 457 -22.14 23.99 15.13
C ILE A 457 -23.04 23.05 14.33
N ASP A 458 -22.49 22.29 13.39
CA ASP A 458 -23.23 21.30 12.60
C ASP A 458 -23.86 20.23 13.50
N LEU A 459 -23.10 19.69 14.46
CA LEU A 459 -23.61 18.68 15.40
C LEU A 459 -24.78 19.24 16.21
N VAL A 460 -24.61 20.41 16.81
CA VAL A 460 -25.63 21.01 17.68
C VAL A 460 -26.85 21.49 16.88
N THR A 461 -26.64 22.06 15.69
CA THR A 461 -27.74 22.62 14.89
C THR A 461 -28.58 21.52 14.25
N LEU A 462 -27.94 20.52 13.64
CA LEU A 462 -28.59 19.51 12.80
C LEU A 462 -29.01 18.26 13.59
N HIS A 463 -28.33 17.94 14.68
CA HIS A 463 -28.50 16.65 15.36
C HIS A 463 -28.87 16.74 16.84
N PHE A 464 -28.89 17.94 17.44
CA PHE A 464 -29.38 18.11 18.81
C PHE A 464 -30.92 18.06 18.82
N PRO A 465 -31.53 17.08 19.49
CA PRO A 465 -32.97 16.88 19.41
C PRO A 465 -33.72 17.89 20.28
N THR A 466 -34.69 18.59 19.71
CA THR A 466 -35.60 19.51 20.43
C THR A 466 -37.07 19.09 20.36
N LYS A 467 -37.47 18.44 19.25
CA LYS A 467 -38.83 17.95 19.02
C LYS A 467 -39.10 16.62 19.75
N ILE A 468 -40.22 16.54 20.46
CA ILE A 468 -40.65 15.36 21.22
C ILE A 468 -41.39 14.40 20.28
N ASN A 469 -40.92 13.16 20.19
CA ASN A 469 -41.58 12.13 19.40
C ASN A 469 -42.71 11.46 20.21
N MET A 470 -43.96 11.64 19.77
CA MET A 470 -45.16 11.12 20.45
C MET A 470 -45.55 9.70 20.02
N ASP A 471 -45.05 9.22 18.87
CA ASP A 471 -45.48 7.93 18.27
C ASP A 471 -44.78 6.70 18.86
N LYS A 472 -43.74 6.89 19.70
CA LYS A 472 -43.05 5.80 20.38
C LYS A 472 -43.51 5.72 21.84
N PRO A 473 -44.35 4.73 22.22
CA PRO A 473 -44.69 4.53 23.63
C PRO A 473 -43.43 4.15 24.43
N ASN A 474 -43.44 4.50 25.72
CA ASN A 474 -42.37 4.24 26.69
C ASN A 474 -42.34 2.73 27.03
N ASN A 475 -42.02 1.85 26.07
CA ASN A 475 -41.91 0.42 26.33
C ASN A 475 -40.59 0.13 27.04
N VAL A 476 -40.68 -0.13 28.35
CA VAL A 476 -39.58 -0.53 29.24
C VAL A 476 -39.29 -2.04 29.17
N HIS A 477 -39.95 -2.81 28.30
CA HIS A 477 -39.73 -4.25 28.21
C HIS A 477 -38.95 -4.72 26.96
N ALA A 478 -38.03 -5.65 27.26
CA ALA A 478 -37.09 -6.34 26.39
C ALA A 478 -37.64 -6.68 25.00
N THR A 479 -36.83 -6.42 23.96
CA THR A 479 -37.00 -7.07 22.66
C THR A 479 -35.69 -7.74 22.23
N SER A 480 -35.89 -9.01 21.90
CA SER A 480 -34.96 -10.04 21.50
C SER A 480 -34.28 -9.77 20.17
N LEU A 481 -32.99 -10.14 20.12
CA LEU A 481 -32.26 -10.75 19.01
C LEU A 481 -32.91 -10.65 17.61
N ASP A 482 -32.44 -9.68 16.83
CA ASP A 482 -32.30 -9.85 15.38
C ASP A 482 -30.88 -9.46 14.97
N THR A 483 -30.22 -10.41 14.32
CA THR A 483 -28.83 -10.43 13.88
C THR A 483 -28.52 -9.33 12.86
N PHE A 484 -27.71 -8.36 13.29
CA PHE A 484 -26.96 -7.43 12.44
C PHE A 484 -25.56 -7.20 13.04
N GLU A 485 -24.53 -7.12 12.21
CA GLU A 485 -23.11 -7.11 12.60
C GLU A 485 -22.71 -6.03 13.63
N PRO A 486 -21.68 -6.30 14.47
CA PRO A 486 -21.41 -5.52 15.67
C PRO A 486 -20.22 -4.56 15.45
N THR A 487 -20.49 -3.28 15.22
CA THR A 487 -19.50 -2.22 15.53
C THR A 487 -20.04 -1.05 16.32
N ASN A 488 -21.37 -0.91 16.50
CA ASN A 488 -21.96 0.20 17.26
C ASN A 488 -23.27 -0.17 17.99
N SER A 489 -23.40 -1.41 18.49
CA SER A 489 -24.51 -1.81 19.39
C SER A 489 -24.19 -1.41 20.83
N PHE A 490 -24.10 -0.11 21.09
CA PHE A 490 -23.40 0.41 22.27
C PHE A 490 -24.30 0.92 23.42
N LEU A 491 -25.63 1.07 23.29
CA LEU A 491 -26.39 1.82 24.31
C LEU A 491 -27.75 1.24 24.72
N THR A 492 -27.81 -0.02 25.10
CA THR A 492 -29.00 -0.58 25.76
C THR A 492 -28.62 -1.49 26.93
N ALA A 493 -28.07 -0.93 28.00
CA ALA A 493 -28.19 -1.49 29.36
C ALA A 493 -27.46 -0.59 30.37
N THR A 494 -28.20 0.33 30.99
CA THR A 494 -28.18 0.67 32.42
C THR A 494 -29.08 1.90 32.60
N THR A 495 -30.35 1.65 32.88
CA THR A 495 -31.24 2.64 33.48
C THR A 495 -31.44 2.22 34.92
N ASP A 496 -30.76 2.89 35.85
CA ASP A 496 -31.33 3.06 37.18
C ASP A 496 -32.65 3.83 36.99
N SER A 497 -33.70 3.29 37.61
CA SER A 497 -35.08 3.71 37.49
C SER A 497 -35.28 5.15 37.99
N PHE A 498 -35.17 6.13 37.10
CA PHE A 498 -35.71 7.47 37.30
C PHE A 498 -37.17 7.50 36.84
N GLN A 499 -38.06 7.97 37.72
CA GLN A 499 -39.51 8.07 37.52
C GLN A 499 -39.83 9.03 36.36
N ALA A 500 -40.18 8.48 35.19
CA ALA A 500 -40.16 9.17 33.89
C ALA A 500 -41.44 9.93 33.48
N GLU A 501 -42.33 10.30 34.40
CA GLU A 501 -43.54 11.05 34.06
C GLU A 501 -43.56 12.52 34.52
N GLN A 502 -42.64 12.95 35.40
CA GLN A 502 -42.62 14.32 35.93
C GLN A 502 -41.57 15.26 35.30
N ASP A 503 -40.74 14.78 34.36
CA ASP A 503 -39.48 15.46 34.00
C ASP A 503 -39.39 15.99 32.55
N ILE A 504 -40.53 16.10 31.85
CA ILE A 504 -40.55 16.59 30.45
C ILE A 504 -40.25 18.11 30.38
N GLY A 505 -40.35 18.81 31.52
CA GLY A 505 -40.17 20.25 31.61
C GLY A 505 -41.22 21.03 30.79
N PRO A 506 -41.05 22.34 30.64
CA PRO A 506 -41.96 23.16 29.83
C PRO A 506 -41.87 22.79 28.33
N VAL A 507 -43.04 22.68 27.69
CA VAL A 507 -43.20 22.25 26.29
C VAL A 507 -43.97 23.33 25.51
N ALA A 508 -43.47 23.67 24.32
CA ALA A 508 -44.17 24.53 23.37
C ALA A 508 -44.79 23.70 22.23
N THR A 509 -45.97 24.09 21.77
CA THR A 509 -46.61 23.49 20.58
C THR A 509 -46.34 24.40 19.38
N LEU A 510 -45.68 23.87 18.36
CA LEU A 510 -45.39 24.59 17.11
C LEU A 510 -46.62 24.65 16.20
N ALA A 511 -46.60 25.55 15.22
CA ALA A 511 -47.72 25.76 14.28
C ALA A 511 -48.06 24.52 13.43
N ASP A 512 -47.10 23.59 13.28
CA ASP A 512 -47.26 22.29 12.61
C ASP A 512 -47.86 21.19 13.51
N GLY A 513 -48.22 21.52 14.76
CA GLY A 513 -48.75 20.59 15.76
C GLY A 513 -47.70 19.77 16.49
N THR A 514 -46.40 19.92 16.16
CA THR A 514 -45.31 19.20 16.86
C THR A 514 -45.02 19.82 18.22
N LYS A 515 -44.70 18.99 19.21
CA LYS A 515 -44.32 19.46 20.56
C LYS A 515 -42.80 19.59 20.66
N GLU A 516 -42.33 20.73 21.13
CA GLU A 516 -40.90 21.03 21.32
C GLU A 516 -40.60 21.25 22.80
N SER A 517 -39.52 20.65 23.30
CA SER A 517 -39.06 20.83 24.67
C SER A 517 -38.27 22.13 24.79
N LEU A 518 -38.75 23.08 25.61
CA LEU A 518 -38.08 24.36 25.84
C LEU A 518 -36.73 24.16 26.56
N VAL A 519 -36.64 23.16 27.44
CA VAL A 519 -35.38 22.77 28.11
C VAL A 519 -34.32 22.33 27.08
N CYS A 520 -34.71 21.53 26.09
CA CYS A 520 -33.80 21.08 25.04
C CYS A 520 -33.37 22.24 24.14
N LEU A 521 -34.26 23.20 23.88
CA LEU A 521 -33.97 24.40 23.11
C LEU A 521 -33.00 25.35 23.85
N GLU A 522 -33.20 25.54 25.16
CA GLU A 522 -32.28 26.32 26.00
C GLU A 522 -30.88 25.69 26.06
N LEU A 523 -30.80 24.36 26.24
CA LEU A 523 -29.52 23.64 26.19
C LEU A 523 -28.84 23.80 24.83
N LYS A 524 -29.59 23.65 23.74
CA LYS A 524 -29.09 23.85 22.38
C LYS A 524 -28.52 25.27 22.19
N ASN A 525 -29.26 26.29 22.62
CA ASN A 525 -28.85 27.69 22.48
C ASN A 525 -27.63 28.03 23.35
N SER A 526 -27.58 27.51 24.58
CA SER A 526 -26.43 27.67 25.48
C SER A 526 -25.15 27.06 24.92
N LEU A 527 -25.26 25.85 24.34
CA LEU A 527 -24.14 25.20 23.65
C LEU A 527 -23.67 26.01 22.44
N LEU A 528 -24.60 26.51 21.61
CA LEU A 528 -24.27 27.35 20.46
C LEU A 528 -23.60 28.67 20.86
N ALA A 529 -24.03 29.29 21.97
CA ALA A 529 -23.41 30.51 22.50
C ALA A 529 -22.00 30.29 23.06
N THR A 530 -21.71 29.08 23.56
CA THR A 530 -20.40 28.75 24.15
C THR A 530 -19.35 28.46 23.07
N ILE A 531 -19.74 27.88 21.92
CA ILE A 531 -18.80 27.44 20.88
C ILE A 531 -17.80 28.54 20.43
N PRO A 532 -18.21 29.79 20.13
CA PRO A 532 -17.28 30.84 19.72
C PRO A 532 -16.23 31.21 20.79
N THR A 533 -16.55 31.00 22.07
CA THR A 533 -15.64 31.32 23.19
C THR A 533 -14.48 30.34 23.33
N LEU A 534 -14.52 29.22 22.61
CA LEU A 534 -13.46 28.20 22.63
C LEU A 534 -12.21 28.62 21.83
N GLU A 535 -12.29 29.70 21.03
CA GLU A 535 -11.17 30.22 20.21
C GLU A 535 -10.50 29.13 19.37
N LEU A 536 -11.31 28.30 18.70
CA LEU A 536 -10.83 27.14 17.98
C LEU A 536 -9.97 27.53 16.76
N PRO A 537 -8.90 26.78 16.45
CA PRO A 537 -7.94 27.17 15.43
C PRO A 537 -8.54 27.13 14.01
N PRO A 538 -7.97 27.90 13.06
CA PRO A 538 -8.46 27.96 11.69
C PRO A 538 -8.26 26.64 10.94
N ASN A 539 -8.93 26.51 9.79
CA ASN A 539 -8.73 25.40 8.85
C ASN A 539 -7.23 25.23 8.54
N PRO A 540 -6.62 24.04 8.76
CA PRO A 540 -5.19 23.82 8.56
C PRO A 540 -4.76 24.03 7.12
N LEU A 541 -5.60 23.70 6.13
CA LEU A 541 -5.24 23.88 4.72
C LEU A 541 -5.18 25.35 4.33
N ASP A 542 -6.16 26.16 4.76
CA ASP A 542 -6.16 27.60 4.49
C ASP A 542 -5.09 28.32 5.29
N HIS A 543 -4.86 27.93 6.55
CA HIS A 543 -3.78 28.47 7.38
C HIS A 543 -2.40 28.15 6.78
N LEU A 544 -2.19 26.95 6.26
CA LEU A 544 -0.95 26.60 5.54
C LEU A 544 -0.77 27.44 4.28
N LEU A 545 -1.83 27.63 3.48
CA LEU A 545 -1.75 28.45 2.28
C LEU A 545 -1.42 29.90 2.61
N ASP A 546 -2.14 30.49 3.56
CA ASP A 546 -1.93 31.88 3.99
C ASP A 546 -0.51 32.09 4.53
N ALA A 547 -0.06 31.24 5.45
CA ALA A 547 1.24 31.36 6.10
C ALA A 547 2.45 31.08 5.19
N LEU A 548 2.23 30.42 4.04
CA LEU A 548 3.27 30.04 3.06
C LEU A 548 3.24 30.90 1.78
N GLY A 549 2.50 32.02 1.79
CA GLY A 549 2.54 33.00 0.70
C GLY A 549 1.41 32.87 -0.33
N GLY A 550 0.33 32.20 0.03
CA GLY A 550 -0.92 32.13 -0.74
C GLY A 550 -0.88 31.23 -1.97
N ASP A 551 -1.91 31.38 -2.81
CA ASP A 551 -2.10 30.61 -4.02
C ASP A 551 -1.09 30.89 -5.13
N ALA A 552 -0.34 31.99 -5.03
CA ALA A 552 0.75 32.30 -5.97
C ALA A 552 2.01 31.46 -5.70
N GLN A 553 2.30 31.13 -4.43
CA GLN A 553 3.54 30.46 -4.02
C GLN A 553 3.36 28.95 -3.75
N VAL A 554 2.13 28.54 -3.40
CA VAL A 554 1.82 27.16 -3.03
C VAL A 554 1.02 26.48 -4.14
N ALA A 555 1.47 25.28 -4.54
CA ALA A 555 0.79 24.43 -5.48
C ALA A 555 -0.23 23.56 -4.74
N GLU A 556 -1.51 23.89 -4.88
CA GLU A 556 -2.58 23.15 -4.21
C GLU A 556 -3.09 22.03 -5.11
N LEU A 557 -2.82 20.78 -4.73
CA LEU A 557 -3.19 19.56 -5.44
C LEU A 557 -4.19 18.78 -4.58
N THR A 558 -5.38 19.36 -4.41
CA THR A 558 -6.45 18.80 -3.58
C THR A 558 -7.76 18.66 -4.35
N GLY A 559 -8.68 17.87 -3.82
CA GLY A 559 -10.00 17.66 -4.40
C GLY A 559 -10.99 18.81 -4.20
N ARG A 560 -10.62 19.88 -3.45
CA ARG A 560 -11.59 20.90 -3.05
C ARG A 560 -11.91 21.92 -4.14
N ARG A 561 -13.16 22.33 -4.26
CA ARG A 561 -13.67 23.30 -5.24
C ARG A 561 -13.44 24.76 -4.85
N HIS A 562 -13.43 25.04 -3.56
CA HIS A 562 -13.33 26.38 -3.02
C HIS A 562 -12.13 26.50 -2.07
N ARG A 563 -11.53 27.69 -2.00
CA ARG A 563 -10.49 28.04 -1.03
C ARG A 563 -10.75 29.42 -0.43
N ILE A 564 -10.25 29.66 0.77
CA ILE A 564 -10.29 30.99 1.39
C ILE A 564 -8.97 31.69 1.06
N VAL A 565 -9.06 32.93 0.55
CA VAL A 565 -7.89 33.72 0.14
C VAL A 565 -8.02 35.12 0.70
N LEU A 566 -6.91 35.69 1.18
CA LEU A 566 -6.85 37.08 1.59
C LEU A 566 -6.88 37.99 0.35
N SER A 567 -7.91 38.83 0.24
CA SER A 567 -8.09 39.79 -0.86
C SER A 567 -8.44 41.16 -0.30
N HIS A 568 -7.62 42.18 -0.60
CA HIS A 568 -7.83 43.55 -0.14
C HIS A 568 -8.03 43.68 1.39
N GLY A 569 -7.32 42.87 2.18
CA GLY A 569 -7.38 42.91 3.65
C GLY A 569 -8.54 42.12 4.28
N ALA A 570 -9.38 41.45 3.49
CA ALA A 570 -10.45 40.58 3.99
C ALA A 570 -10.33 39.16 3.41
N TYR A 571 -10.74 38.15 4.18
CA TYR A 571 -10.77 36.78 3.70
C TYR A 571 -12.05 36.54 2.88
N VAL A 572 -11.87 36.03 1.66
CA VAL A 572 -12.95 35.75 0.71
C VAL A 572 -12.86 34.34 0.17
N MET A 573 -14.01 33.71 -0.05
CA MET A 573 -14.08 32.41 -0.71
C MET A 573 -13.90 32.58 -2.21
N LYS A 574 -12.94 31.85 -2.80
CA LYS A 574 -12.65 31.86 -4.23
C LYS A 574 -12.78 30.45 -4.80
N SER A 575 -13.45 30.33 -5.95
CA SER A 575 -13.49 29.08 -6.72
C SER A 575 -12.11 28.76 -7.30
N ARG A 576 -11.71 27.49 -7.24
CA ARG A 576 -10.50 26.99 -7.90
C ARG A 576 -10.71 26.73 -9.39
N GLY A 577 -11.95 26.68 -9.87
CA GLY A 577 -12.32 26.43 -11.26
C GLY A 577 -13.29 25.26 -11.43
N LEU A 578 -13.90 25.17 -12.62
CA LEU A 578 -14.91 24.16 -12.95
C LEU A 578 -14.33 22.76 -13.21
N ASN A 579 -13.11 22.69 -13.77
CA ASN A 579 -12.41 21.44 -14.07
C ASN A 579 -11.19 21.27 -13.16
N LEU A 580 -11.42 20.65 -11.99
CA LEU A 580 -10.39 20.45 -10.97
C LEU A 580 -9.21 19.61 -11.47
N ASP A 581 -9.43 18.70 -12.40
CA ASP A 581 -8.38 17.82 -12.93
C ASP A 581 -7.38 18.63 -13.74
N GLN A 582 -7.86 19.56 -14.57
CA GLN A 582 -7.02 20.50 -15.30
C GLN A 582 -6.25 21.42 -14.33
N VAL A 583 -6.93 21.96 -13.31
CA VAL A 583 -6.31 22.84 -12.31
C VAL A 583 -5.19 22.11 -11.56
N ASN A 584 -5.43 20.86 -11.12
CA ASN A 584 -4.41 20.05 -10.45
C ASN A 584 -3.23 19.73 -11.39
N GLN A 585 -3.48 19.52 -12.68
CA GLN A 585 -2.39 19.34 -13.65
C GLN A 585 -1.54 20.59 -13.84
N ASP A 586 -2.15 21.78 -13.88
CA ASP A 586 -1.44 23.05 -14.04
C ASP A 586 -0.63 23.40 -12.78
N GLU A 587 -1.22 23.20 -11.59
CA GLU A 587 -0.53 23.35 -10.30
C GLU A 587 0.68 22.41 -10.18
N ARG A 588 0.52 21.16 -10.63
CA ARG A 588 1.63 20.17 -10.68
C ARG A 588 2.72 20.67 -11.62
N GLN A 589 2.37 21.17 -12.81
CA GLN A 589 3.36 21.69 -13.75
C GLN A 589 4.11 22.90 -13.20
N ALA A 590 3.42 23.83 -12.52
CA ALA A 590 4.04 24.98 -11.87
C ALA A 590 5.07 24.55 -10.82
N PHE A 591 4.75 23.53 -10.01
CA PHE A 591 5.69 22.95 -9.05
C PHE A 591 6.90 22.28 -9.74
N MET A 592 6.66 21.45 -10.76
CA MET A 592 7.72 20.73 -11.48
C MET A 592 8.62 21.64 -12.34
N ARG A 593 8.14 22.82 -12.74
CA ARG A 593 8.94 23.88 -13.37
C ARG A 593 9.67 24.77 -12.37
N GLY A 594 9.36 24.66 -11.07
CA GLY A 594 9.97 25.48 -10.02
C GLY A 594 9.40 26.89 -9.91
N GLN A 595 8.24 27.14 -10.53
CA GLN A 595 7.47 28.38 -10.34
C GLN A 595 6.87 28.45 -8.93
N LYS A 596 6.54 27.27 -8.37
CA LYS A 596 6.09 27.08 -7.00
C LYS A 596 7.00 26.06 -6.32
N LEU A 597 7.41 26.34 -5.07
CA LEU A 597 8.38 25.49 -4.34
C LEU A 597 7.74 24.66 -3.22
N VAL A 598 6.46 24.92 -2.94
CA VAL A 598 5.67 24.17 -1.96
C VAL A 598 4.50 23.53 -2.69
N ALA A 599 4.26 22.24 -2.47
CA ALA A 599 3.07 21.54 -2.95
C ALA A 599 2.29 20.95 -1.78
N ILE A 600 0.97 21.04 -1.80
CA ILE A 600 0.07 20.43 -0.83
C ILE A 600 -0.77 19.37 -1.53
N ILE A 601 -0.72 18.12 -1.06
CA ILE A 601 -1.44 16.98 -1.65
C ILE A 601 -2.46 16.39 -0.67
N SER A 602 -3.64 15.98 -1.18
CA SER A 602 -4.64 15.21 -0.42
C SER A 602 -4.92 13.83 -1.03
N ASP A 603 -5.47 12.90 -0.25
CA ASP A 603 -5.79 11.52 -0.71
C ASP A 603 -6.62 11.56 -2.02
N ALA A 604 -7.65 12.42 -2.05
CA ALA A 604 -8.61 12.55 -3.15
C ALA A 604 -8.01 13.08 -4.47
N ALA A 605 -6.95 13.88 -4.42
CA ALA A 605 -6.29 14.41 -5.63
C ALA A 605 -4.91 13.79 -5.88
N SER A 606 -4.40 12.95 -4.99
CA SER A 606 -3.05 12.37 -5.09
C SER A 606 -2.94 11.19 -6.07
N THR A 607 -4.06 10.63 -6.55
CA THR A 607 -4.04 9.52 -7.51
C THR A 607 -3.45 9.96 -8.84
N GLY A 608 -2.38 9.28 -9.29
CA GLY A 608 -1.67 9.62 -10.54
C GLY A 608 -0.64 10.76 -10.45
N ILE A 609 -0.63 11.57 -9.39
CA ILE A 609 0.32 12.68 -9.28
C ILE A 609 1.73 12.18 -8.98
N SER A 610 2.73 12.85 -9.59
CA SER A 610 4.16 12.61 -9.39
C SER A 610 4.87 13.95 -9.17
N LEU A 611 5.56 14.09 -8.03
CA LEU A 611 6.22 15.31 -7.55
C LEU A 611 7.71 15.09 -7.22
N HIS A 612 8.26 13.92 -7.56
CA HIS A 612 9.68 13.62 -7.38
C HIS A 612 10.59 14.61 -8.13
N ALA A 613 11.87 14.64 -7.78
CA ALA A 613 12.86 15.45 -8.49
C ALA A 613 13.24 14.79 -9.83
N ASP A 614 12.31 14.75 -10.79
CA ASP A 614 12.50 14.11 -12.10
C ASP A 614 13.65 14.76 -12.86
N ARG A 615 14.61 13.96 -13.33
CA ARG A 615 15.76 14.42 -14.14
C ARG A 615 15.36 15.11 -15.45
N ARG A 616 14.13 14.91 -15.92
CA ARG A 616 13.58 15.56 -17.13
C ARG A 616 12.98 16.94 -16.87
N CYS A 617 12.74 17.29 -15.61
CA CYS A 617 12.10 18.55 -15.24
C CYS A 617 13.15 19.60 -14.82
N GLN A 618 12.77 20.88 -14.88
CA GLN A 618 13.62 22.00 -14.48
C GLN A 618 13.86 22.00 -12.97
N ASN A 619 12.82 21.75 -12.15
CA ASN A 619 12.96 21.72 -10.70
C ASN A 619 13.46 20.38 -10.19
N GLN A 620 14.78 20.27 -10.04
CA GLN A 620 15.47 19.06 -9.54
C GLN A 620 15.89 19.15 -8.05
N ARG A 621 15.41 20.17 -7.32
CA ARG A 621 15.74 20.36 -5.89
C ARG A 621 15.31 19.17 -5.03
N ARG A 622 16.05 18.87 -3.94
CA ARG A 622 15.68 17.78 -3.02
C ARG A 622 14.28 18.01 -2.43
N ARG A 623 13.49 16.95 -2.35
CA ARG A 623 12.11 17.00 -1.82
C ARG A 623 12.13 16.71 -0.33
N VAL A 624 11.59 17.61 0.49
CA VAL A 624 11.23 17.35 1.89
C VAL A 624 9.73 17.08 1.92
N HIS A 625 9.37 15.81 2.08
CA HIS A 625 7.98 15.37 2.15
C HIS A 625 7.54 15.29 3.62
N ILE A 626 6.68 16.21 4.01
CA ILE A 626 6.17 16.35 5.36
C ILE A 626 4.76 15.77 5.42
N THR A 627 4.54 14.75 6.25
CA THR A 627 3.22 14.14 6.43
C THR A 627 2.53 14.74 7.65
N LEU A 628 1.63 15.71 7.41
CA LEU A 628 0.86 16.40 8.45
C LEU A 628 -0.18 15.47 9.10
N GLU A 629 -0.85 14.66 8.29
CA GLU A 629 -1.86 13.71 8.73
C GLU A 629 -1.44 12.30 8.32
N LEU A 630 -1.00 11.50 9.29
CA LEU A 630 -0.60 10.12 9.03
C LEU A 630 -1.82 9.26 8.67
N PRO A 631 -1.81 8.57 7.52
CA PRO A 631 -2.92 7.71 7.14
C PRO A 631 -3.07 6.52 8.08
N TRP A 632 -4.31 6.13 8.35
CA TRP A 632 -4.65 4.94 9.14
C TRP A 632 -4.09 3.63 8.59
N SER A 633 -3.98 3.57 7.26
CA SER A 633 -3.37 2.44 6.57
C SER A 633 -1.98 2.84 6.13
N ALA A 634 -0.98 2.08 6.56
CA ALA A 634 0.38 2.24 6.05
C ALA A 634 0.46 2.07 4.52
N ASP A 635 -0.45 1.33 3.88
CA ASP A 635 -0.48 1.24 2.41
C ASP A 635 -0.81 2.60 1.79
N LYS A 636 -1.75 3.35 2.39
CA LYS A 636 -2.04 4.73 1.98
C LYS A 636 -0.86 5.65 2.24
N ALA A 637 -0.17 5.47 3.37
CA ALA A 637 1.03 6.25 3.68
C ALA A 637 2.14 6.01 2.64
N ILE A 638 2.43 4.76 2.28
CA ILE A 638 3.39 4.41 1.23
C ILE A 638 2.97 4.97 -0.13
N GLN A 639 1.68 4.89 -0.48
CA GLN A 639 1.17 5.48 -1.72
C GLN A 639 1.36 7.00 -1.75
N GLN A 640 1.24 7.67 -0.61
CA GLN A 640 1.48 9.10 -0.46
C GLN A 640 2.97 9.43 -0.56
N LEU A 641 3.85 8.71 0.13
CA LEU A 641 5.31 8.90 0.04
C LEU A 641 5.83 8.65 -1.38
N GLY A 642 5.29 7.63 -2.05
CA GLY A 642 5.57 7.32 -3.45
C GLY A 642 5.21 8.45 -4.43
N ARG A 643 4.61 9.56 -4.00
CA ARG A 643 4.44 10.75 -4.84
C ARG A 643 5.74 11.53 -5.03
N SER A 644 6.66 11.48 -4.07
CA SER A 644 7.98 12.15 -4.14
C SER A 644 9.16 11.22 -4.40
N HIS A 645 8.97 9.89 -4.38
CA HIS A 645 10.02 8.88 -4.63
C HIS A 645 9.73 8.02 -5.86
N ARG A 646 10.56 8.15 -6.91
CA ARG A 646 10.42 7.47 -8.21
C ARG A 646 11.79 7.17 -8.84
N SER A 647 11.84 6.24 -9.78
CA SER A 647 13.10 5.72 -10.33
C SER A 647 13.95 6.72 -11.11
N ASN A 648 13.33 7.72 -11.75
CA ASN A 648 14.05 8.73 -12.55
C ASN A 648 14.40 10.00 -11.74
N GLN A 649 14.53 9.90 -10.42
CA GLN A 649 14.84 11.04 -9.57
C GLN A 649 16.33 11.42 -9.60
N SER A 650 16.63 12.72 -9.50
CA SER A 650 17.99 13.24 -9.34
C SER A 650 18.54 12.95 -7.94
N CYS A 651 17.68 13.02 -6.93
CA CYS A 651 18.00 12.83 -5.53
C CYS A 651 16.83 12.16 -4.79
N ALA A 652 17.15 11.44 -3.72
CA ALA A 652 16.15 10.83 -2.85
C ALA A 652 15.55 11.84 -1.86
N PRO A 653 14.25 11.70 -1.52
CA PRO A 653 13.57 12.63 -0.64
C PRO A 653 13.96 12.47 0.84
N ILE A 654 13.70 13.51 1.62
CA ILE A 654 13.67 13.48 3.09
C ILE A 654 12.20 13.37 3.49
N TYR A 655 11.87 12.38 4.31
CA TYR A 655 10.52 12.17 4.84
C TYR A 655 10.46 12.62 6.29
N LYS A 656 9.56 13.57 6.57
CA LYS A 656 9.25 14.01 7.93
C LYS A 656 7.85 13.55 8.30
N LEU A 657 7.75 12.57 9.18
CA LEU A 657 6.48 12.08 9.73
C LEU A 657 6.19 12.88 10.99
N VAL A 658 5.10 13.66 11.01
CA VAL A 658 4.83 14.60 12.11
C VAL A 658 3.67 14.14 12.97
N THR A 659 3.92 14.00 14.27
CA THR A 659 2.92 13.65 15.29
C THR A 659 2.92 14.66 16.42
N THR A 660 1.82 14.78 17.14
CA THR A 660 1.81 15.44 18.46
C THR A 660 2.24 14.46 19.55
N ASN A 661 2.57 14.98 20.73
CA ASN A 661 2.81 14.19 21.95
C ASN A 661 1.50 13.70 22.63
N CYS A 662 0.38 13.70 21.91
CA CYS A 662 -0.89 13.15 22.37
C CYS A 662 -0.93 11.62 22.13
N GLY A 663 -1.20 10.85 23.19
CA GLY A 663 -1.18 9.37 23.16
C GLY A 663 -2.13 8.76 22.13
N GLY A 664 -3.20 9.47 21.78
CA GLY A 664 -4.11 9.07 20.70
C GLY A 664 -3.49 9.10 19.30
N GLU A 665 -2.43 9.87 19.05
CA GLU A 665 -1.69 9.88 17.76
C GLU A 665 -0.52 8.88 17.73
N THR A 666 0.10 8.57 18.88
CA THR A 666 1.31 7.73 19.01
C THR A 666 1.19 6.37 18.33
N ARG A 667 -0.02 5.79 18.31
CA ARG A 667 -0.33 4.51 17.66
C ARG A 667 -0.15 4.52 16.14
N PHE A 668 -0.51 5.61 15.44
CA PHE A 668 -0.46 5.65 13.97
C PHE A 668 0.98 5.69 13.47
N VAL A 669 1.79 6.46 14.18
CA VAL A 669 3.19 6.67 13.89
C VAL A 669 3.94 5.35 13.88
N ALA A 670 3.89 4.58 14.96
CA ALA A 670 4.72 3.40 15.07
C ALA A 670 4.25 2.26 14.14
N ALA A 671 2.94 2.13 13.88
CA ALA A 671 2.42 1.18 12.90
C ALA A 671 2.79 1.55 11.46
N VAL A 672 2.76 2.85 11.12
CA VAL A 672 3.13 3.36 9.80
C VAL A 672 4.65 3.31 9.61
N ALA A 673 5.44 3.79 10.59
CA ALA A 673 6.89 3.76 10.57
C ALA A 673 7.44 2.32 10.49
N LYS A 674 6.91 1.39 11.32
CA LYS A 674 7.28 -0.03 11.24
C LYS A 674 7.00 -0.62 9.86
N LYS A 675 5.83 -0.33 9.28
CA LYS A 675 5.47 -0.83 7.95
C LYS A 675 6.23 -0.14 6.81
N MET A 676 6.66 1.11 6.98
CA MET A 676 7.60 1.78 6.07
C MET A 676 8.97 1.10 6.10
N MET A 677 9.41 0.66 7.27
CA MET A 677 10.68 -0.07 7.43
C MET A 677 10.63 -1.50 6.89
N THR A 678 9.44 -2.14 6.84
CA THR A 678 9.33 -3.58 6.55
C THR A 678 8.56 -3.95 5.27
N MET A 679 8.54 -3.11 4.23
CA MET A 679 7.72 -3.40 3.05
C MET A 679 8.15 -4.72 2.36
N GLY A 680 7.22 -5.57 1.91
CA GLY A 680 7.64 -6.76 1.16
C GLY A 680 6.59 -7.81 0.89
N ALA A 681 6.60 -8.27 -0.36
CA ALA A 681 5.91 -9.43 -0.92
C ALA A 681 4.39 -9.32 -1.06
N LEU A 682 3.57 -9.61 -0.06
CA LEU A 682 2.12 -9.74 -0.34
C LEU A 682 1.17 -9.44 0.82
N THR A 683 1.64 -9.40 2.07
CA THR A 683 0.84 -9.04 3.26
C THR A 683 1.76 -8.67 4.43
N LYS A 684 1.19 -8.27 5.57
CA LYS A 684 1.78 -7.71 6.82
C LYS A 684 2.88 -8.54 7.55
N GLY A 685 3.59 -9.43 6.85
CA GLY A 685 4.35 -10.56 7.42
C GLY A 685 5.78 -10.27 7.90
N ASP A 686 6.61 -9.56 7.13
CA ASP A 686 8.00 -9.32 7.56
C ASP A 686 8.05 -8.09 8.48
N ARG A 687 8.64 -8.24 9.67
CA ARG A 687 8.58 -7.25 10.76
C ARG A 687 9.95 -6.83 11.33
N ARG A 688 11.06 -7.29 10.75
CA ARG A 688 12.34 -7.40 11.46
C ARG A 688 13.54 -6.57 10.96
N ALA A 689 13.35 -5.52 10.17
CA ALA A 689 14.43 -4.55 9.93
C ALA A 689 14.02 -3.16 10.38
N GLY A 690 14.82 -2.59 11.28
CA GLY A 690 14.72 -1.23 11.78
C GLY A 690 15.87 -1.01 12.76
N SER A 691 16.91 -0.33 12.28
CA SER A 691 18.10 0.09 13.02
C SER A 691 17.77 0.58 14.44
N GLY A 692 18.39 -0.03 15.46
CA GLY A 692 18.68 0.54 16.79
C GLY A 692 17.55 1.11 17.68
N GLN A 693 16.31 1.27 17.20
CA GLN A 693 15.17 1.72 17.99
C GLN A 693 14.09 0.64 18.01
N ASP A 694 13.84 0.08 19.18
CA ASP A 694 12.86 -0.98 19.40
C ASP A 694 11.42 -0.46 19.19
N LEU A 695 10.94 -0.53 17.94
CA LEU A 695 9.56 -0.18 17.54
C LEU A 695 8.62 -1.42 17.58
N SER A 696 9.03 -2.52 18.23
CA SER A 696 8.27 -3.76 18.30
C SER A 696 6.97 -3.64 19.10
N GLY A 697 6.90 -2.72 20.06
CA GLY A 697 5.82 -2.54 21.05
C GLY A 697 4.47 -2.01 20.55
N TYR A 698 4.33 -1.62 19.27
CA TYR A 698 3.18 -0.79 18.83
C TYR A 698 2.18 -1.46 17.86
N HIS A 699 2.23 -2.79 17.68
CA HIS A 699 1.21 -3.50 16.88
C HIS A 699 0.03 -3.97 17.74
N PHE A 700 -0.91 -3.06 18.02
CA PHE A 700 -2.04 -3.32 18.91
C PHE A 700 -3.21 -4.10 18.28
N GLU A 701 -3.26 -4.29 16.95
CA GLU A 701 -4.31 -5.09 16.28
C GLU A 701 -3.93 -6.57 16.17
N THR A 702 -3.47 -7.16 17.27
CA THR A 702 -3.27 -8.61 17.39
C THR A 702 -4.35 -9.25 18.25
N LYS A 703 -4.43 -10.59 18.24
CA LYS A 703 -5.21 -11.34 19.24
C LYS A 703 -4.83 -10.95 20.68
N TYR A 704 -3.54 -10.65 20.91
CA TYR A 704 -3.02 -10.17 22.20
C TYR A 704 -3.47 -8.75 22.52
N GLY A 705 -3.53 -7.84 21.54
CA GLY A 705 -4.08 -6.49 21.75
C GLY A 705 -5.56 -6.48 22.10
N PHE A 706 -6.36 -7.36 21.47
CA PHE A 706 -7.75 -7.56 21.84
C PHE A 706 -7.91 -8.15 23.25
N GLN A 707 -7.06 -9.12 23.60
CA GLN A 707 -7.02 -9.67 24.95
C GLN A 707 -6.61 -8.62 25.99
N ALA A 708 -5.60 -7.79 25.69
CA ALA A 708 -5.11 -6.74 26.57
C ALA A 708 -6.16 -5.67 26.84
N ILE A 709 -6.89 -5.19 25.81
CA ILE A 709 -7.94 -4.18 26.04
C ILE A 709 -9.09 -4.76 26.86
N ARG A 710 -9.48 -6.02 26.62
CA ARG A 710 -10.49 -6.70 27.43
C ARG A 710 -10.05 -6.82 28.88
N GLU A 711 -8.77 -7.13 29.12
CA GLU A 711 -8.23 -7.25 30.47
C GLU A 711 -8.12 -5.90 31.18
N VAL A 712 -7.69 -4.85 30.48
CA VAL A 712 -7.70 -3.45 30.97
C VAL A 712 -9.10 -3.04 31.41
N LEU A 713 -10.10 -3.22 30.53
CA LEU A 713 -11.48 -2.87 30.83
C LEU A 713 -12.03 -3.67 32.02
N ARG A 714 -11.78 -4.98 32.06
CA ARG A 714 -12.19 -5.85 33.18
C ARG A 714 -11.57 -5.39 34.50
N CYS A 715 -10.25 -5.21 34.54
CA CYS A 715 -9.52 -4.90 35.77
C CYS A 715 -9.91 -3.52 36.31
N VAL A 716 -9.89 -2.48 35.47
CA VAL A 716 -10.22 -1.11 35.88
C VAL A 716 -11.66 -1.01 36.39
N CYS A 717 -12.61 -1.70 35.76
CA CYS A 717 -14.01 -1.68 36.20
C CYS A 717 -14.25 -2.47 37.49
N SER A 718 -13.43 -3.50 37.77
CA SER A 718 -13.50 -4.29 39.00
C SER A 718 -12.64 -3.73 40.14
N GLY A 719 -11.89 -2.64 39.92
CA GLY A 719 -11.01 -2.04 40.94
C GLY A 719 -9.67 -2.76 41.12
N TYR A 720 -9.25 -3.58 40.15
CA TYR A 720 -7.98 -4.29 40.15
C TYR A 720 -7.05 -3.79 39.03
N PHE A 721 -5.78 -4.17 39.09
CA PHE A 721 -4.82 -3.95 38.01
C PHE A 721 -4.56 -5.25 37.25
N VAL A 722 -4.15 -5.11 35.98
CA VAL A 722 -3.77 -6.24 35.14
C VAL A 722 -2.53 -6.91 35.73
N GLU A 723 -2.57 -8.24 35.88
CA GLU A 723 -1.45 -9.05 36.36
C GLU A 723 -0.21 -8.85 35.47
N GLY A 724 0.96 -8.62 36.08
CA GLY A 724 2.22 -8.39 35.36
C GLY A 724 2.48 -6.92 34.96
N VAL A 725 1.58 -5.99 35.30
CA VAL A 725 1.81 -4.55 35.11
C VAL A 725 2.46 -3.94 36.36
N ASP A 726 3.61 -3.30 36.17
CA ASP A 726 4.29 -2.52 37.21
C ASP A 726 3.61 -1.16 37.43
N VAL A 727 2.74 -1.10 38.43
CA VAL A 727 1.98 0.10 38.81
C VAL A 727 2.89 1.22 39.37
N PRO A 728 3.85 0.95 40.28
CA PRO A 728 4.83 1.96 40.71
C PRO A 728 5.56 2.65 39.56
N ALA A 729 6.07 1.88 38.58
CA ALA A 729 6.75 2.46 37.42
C ALA A 729 5.82 3.34 36.57
N LEU A 730 4.54 2.99 36.46
CA LEU A 730 3.54 3.81 35.76
C LEU A 730 3.24 5.13 36.48
N ILE A 731 3.17 5.12 37.81
CA ILE A 731 2.97 6.35 38.60
C ILE A 731 4.19 7.26 38.47
N GLN A 732 5.41 6.69 38.43
CA GLN A 732 6.62 7.46 38.17
C GLN A 732 6.63 8.08 36.76
N ALA A 733 6.19 7.32 35.75
CA ALA A 733 6.10 7.80 34.37
C ALA A 733 4.97 8.83 34.15
N CYS A 734 3.89 8.74 34.93
CA CYS A 734 2.74 9.63 34.86
C CYS A 734 2.43 10.22 36.25
N PRO A 735 3.13 11.29 36.67
CA PRO A 735 2.99 11.89 38.00
C PRO A 735 1.56 12.33 38.35
N SER A 736 0.71 12.56 37.34
CA SER A 736 -0.71 12.87 37.51
C SER A 736 -1.54 11.74 38.16
N LEU A 737 -1.02 10.52 38.23
CA LEU A 737 -1.73 9.36 38.78
C LEU A 737 -1.59 9.21 40.30
N VAL A 738 -0.63 9.89 40.93
CA VAL A 738 -0.40 10.06 42.39
C VAL A 738 -0.31 8.78 43.25
N SER A 739 -1.32 7.91 43.24
CA SER A 739 -1.39 6.65 43.99
C SER A 739 -2.17 5.58 43.22
N PRO A 740 -2.05 4.28 43.54
CA PRO A 740 -2.82 3.23 42.88
C PRO A 740 -4.35 3.44 42.96
N LEU A 741 -4.86 3.88 44.12
CA LEU A 741 -6.29 4.13 44.28
C LEU A 741 -6.77 5.31 43.40
N TYR A 742 -5.97 6.38 43.37
CA TYR A 742 -6.27 7.56 42.56
C TYR A 742 -6.15 7.25 41.06
N MET A 743 -5.16 6.44 40.66
CA MET A 743 -5.02 5.92 39.32
C MET A 743 -6.27 5.17 38.87
N ASN A 744 -6.78 4.22 39.67
CA ASN A 744 -7.99 3.49 39.29
C ASN A 744 -9.19 4.43 39.13
N ALA A 745 -9.37 5.39 40.04
CA ALA A 745 -10.45 6.38 39.94
C ALA A 745 -10.36 7.22 38.65
N ILE A 746 -9.17 7.71 38.30
CA ILE A 746 -8.93 8.45 37.05
C ILE A 746 -9.21 7.57 35.84
N LEU A 747 -8.71 6.32 35.82
CA LEU A 747 -8.90 5.42 34.67
C LEU A 747 -10.39 5.10 34.47
N VAL A 748 -11.14 4.84 35.55
CA VAL A 748 -12.60 4.65 35.47
C VAL A 748 -13.28 5.91 34.93
N GLN A 749 -12.92 7.09 35.42
CA GLN A 749 -13.52 8.34 34.96
C GLN A 749 -13.18 8.61 33.48
N ASN A 750 -11.95 8.35 33.06
CA ASN A 750 -11.53 8.47 31.68
C ASN A 750 -12.33 7.53 30.77
N LEU A 751 -12.52 6.27 31.17
CA LEU A 751 -13.35 5.31 30.45
C LEU A 751 -14.81 5.76 30.36
N LYS A 752 -15.38 6.38 31.40
CA LYS A 752 -16.72 6.99 31.36
C LYS A 752 -16.80 8.13 30.36
N ASN A 753 -15.87 9.07 30.40
CA ASN A 753 -15.86 10.24 29.51
C ASN A 753 -15.76 9.84 28.03
N ILE A 754 -15.05 8.75 27.72
CA ILE A 754 -14.95 8.21 26.35
C ILE A 754 -16.01 7.14 26.04
N GLY A 755 -17.03 7.01 26.89
CA GLY A 755 -18.13 6.07 26.71
C GLY A 755 -17.69 4.62 26.60
N LEU A 756 -16.63 4.18 27.27
CA LEU A 756 -16.22 2.77 27.33
C LEU A 756 -16.54 2.12 28.67
N TYR A 757 -17.45 2.75 29.43
CA TYR A 757 -17.96 2.28 30.71
C TYR A 757 -19.50 2.31 30.70
N PRO A 758 -20.19 1.24 31.16
CA PRO A 758 -19.64 -0.06 31.55
C PRO A 758 -19.03 -0.83 30.36
N PRO A 759 -18.12 -1.78 30.61
CA PRO A 759 -17.40 -2.47 29.54
C PRO A 759 -18.31 -3.45 28.80
N SER A 760 -18.36 -3.37 27.47
CA SER A 760 -19.07 -4.33 26.62
C SER A 760 -18.16 -5.50 26.22
N GLN A 761 -18.75 -6.63 25.80
CA GLN A 761 -17.99 -7.82 25.37
C GLN A 761 -17.22 -7.62 24.04
N SER A 762 -17.47 -6.54 23.29
CA SER A 762 -17.02 -6.36 21.91
C SER A 762 -16.20 -5.07 21.66
N VAL A 763 -15.49 -4.54 22.66
CA VAL A 763 -14.63 -3.36 22.45
C VAL A 763 -13.42 -3.72 21.59
N SER A 764 -13.35 -3.13 20.39
CA SER A 764 -12.16 -3.23 19.55
C SER A 764 -11.08 -2.24 19.98
N VAL A 765 -9.81 -2.60 19.77
CA VAL A 765 -8.65 -1.73 19.96
C VAL A 765 -8.76 -0.45 19.12
N LYS A 766 -9.36 -0.54 17.92
CA LYS A 766 -9.63 0.62 17.05
C LYS A 766 -10.61 1.60 17.69
N LEU A 767 -11.69 1.11 18.28
CA LEU A 767 -12.66 1.95 18.97
C LEU A 767 -12.01 2.64 20.18
N PHE A 768 -11.29 1.89 21.02
CA PHE A 768 -10.58 2.43 22.19
C PHE A 768 -9.69 3.62 21.82
N LEU A 769 -8.82 3.44 20.83
CA LEU A 769 -7.84 4.46 20.45
C LEU A 769 -8.46 5.67 19.73
N ASN A 770 -9.56 5.47 18.98
CA ASN A 770 -10.31 6.58 18.40
C ASN A 770 -10.95 7.48 19.47
N ARG A 771 -11.46 6.88 20.53
CA ARG A 771 -12.13 7.63 21.59
C ARG A 771 -11.15 8.20 22.61
N LEU A 772 -9.98 7.59 22.73
CA LEU A 772 -8.88 8.10 23.55
C LEU A 772 -8.57 9.57 23.22
N LEU A 773 -8.61 9.97 21.94
CA LEU A 773 -8.45 11.36 21.50
C LEU A 773 -9.42 12.37 22.15
N GLY A 774 -10.51 11.91 22.77
CA GLY A 774 -11.44 12.76 23.50
C GLY A 774 -11.02 13.14 24.92
N LEU A 775 -9.87 12.66 25.39
CA LEU A 775 -9.34 12.98 26.72
C LEU A 775 -8.31 14.10 26.66
N ALA A 776 -8.17 14.86 27.75
CA ALA A 776 -7.06 15.78 27.94
C ALA A 776 -5.71 15.05 27.76
N PRO A 777 -4.68 15.65 27.12
CA PRO A 777 -3.43 14.96 26.76
C PRO A 777 -2.78 14.20 27.93
N THR A 778 -2.84 14.75 29.14
CA THR A 778 -2.34 14.10 30.38
C THR A 778 -3.02 12.75 30.63
N HIS A 779 -4.35 12.74 30.61
CA HIS A 779 -5.18 11.56 30.86
C HIS A 779 -5.10 10.57 29.70
N GLN A 780 -4.98 11.11 28.50
CA GLN A 780 -4.76 10.37 27.26
C GLN A 780 -3.50 9.50 27.35
N ASN A 781 -2.38 10.12 27.73
CA ASN A 781 -1.09 9.46 27.86
C ASN A 781 -1.09 8.44 29.00
N ALA A 782 -1.70 8.77 30.15
CA ALA A 782 -1.79 7.86 31.29
C ALA A 782 -2.57 6.56 30.96
N LEU A 783 -3.75 6.68 30.34
CA LEU A 783 -4.56 5.52 29.95
C LEU A 783 -3.89 4.71 28.83
N PHE A 784 -3.21 5.37 27.89
CA PHE A 784 -2.46 4.70 26.83
C PHE A 784 -1.26 3.90 27.36
N HIS A 785 -0.45 4.49 28.25
CA HIS A 785 0.69 3.79 28.86
C HIS A 785 0.26 2.59 29.70
N TYR A 786 -0.84 2.70 30.43
CA TYR A 786 -1.40 1.56 31.16
C TYR A 786 -1.79 0.41 30.20
N PHE A 787 -2.44 0.74 29.08
CA PHE A 787 -2.78 -0.25 28.04
C PHE A 787 -1.53 -0.87 27.40
N GLU A 788 -0.49 -0.09 27.11
CA GLU A 788 0.79 -0.57 26.57
C GLU A 788 1.44 -1.59 27.52
N LYS A 789 1.49 -1.31 28.82
CA LYS A 789 2.00 -2.24 29.84
C LYS A 789 1.15 -3.49 29.98
N ALA A 790 -0.17 -3.35 29.94
CA ALA A 790 -1.07 -4.51 29.94
C ALA A 790 -0.86 -5.42 28.71
N LEU A 791 -0.61 -4.83 27.53
CA LEU A 791 -0.29 -5.61 26.34
C LEU A 791 1.04 -6.36 26.48
N GLN A 792 2.07 -5.72 27.02
CA GLN A 792 3.36 -6.37 27.30
C GLN A 792 3.18 -7.57 28.23
N ALA A 793 2.41 -7.41 29.32
CA ALA A 793 2.12 -8.49 30.25
C ALA A 793 1.35 -9.66 29.60
N VAL A 794 0.36 -9.38 28.77
CA VAL A 794 -0.40 -10.41 28.02
C VAL A 794 0.50 -11.17 27.04
N ILE A 795 1.38 -10.47 26.33
CA ILE A 795 2.36 -11.08 25.42
C ILE A 795 3.34 -11.96 26.19
N ALA A 796 3.91 -11.45 27.28
CA ALA A 796 4.83 -12.19 28.13
C ALA A 796 4.20 -13.47 28.70
N LYS A 797 2.92 -13.40 29.13
CA LYS A 797 2.15 -14.57 29.59
C LYS A 797 1.96 -15.59 28.46
N ALA A 798 1.58 -15.14 27.26
CA ALA A 798 1.45 -16.04 26.11
C ALA A 798 2.78 -16.70 25.72
N GLN A 799 3.90 -15.97 25.83
CA GLN A 799 5.24 -16.49 25.55
C GLN A 799 5.64 -17.57 26.55
N GLN A 800 5.38 -17.35 27.84
CA GLN A 800 5.63 -18.33 28.90
C GLN A 800 4.80 -19.61 28.71
N GLU A 801 3.54 -19.47 28.30
CA GLU A 801 2.67 -20.62 28.03
C GLU A 801 2.98 -21.36 26.72
N GLY A 802 3.95 -20.88 25.92
CA GLY A 802 4.24 -21.42 24.59
C GLY A 802 3.09 -21.24 23.58
N LYS A 803 2.11 -20.38 23.92
CA LYS A 803 0.95 -20.02 23.08
C LYS A 803 1.17 -18.72 22.33
N TYR A 804 2.36 -18.12 22.45
CA TYR A 804 2.76 -16.98 21.65
C TYR A 804 3.06 -17.44 20.24
N ASP A 805 2.16 -17.05 19.34
CA ASP A 805 2.18 -17.44 17.95
C ASP A 805 2.37 -16.15 17.15
N GLU A 806 3.62 -15.96 16.69
CA GLU A 806 4.01 -14.88 15.78
C GLU A 806 3.48 -15.09 14.35
N GLY A 807 2.87 -16.26 14.06
CA GLY A 807 2.40 -16.64 12.73
C GLY A 807 3.42 -17.43 11.90
N TYR A 808 4.57 -17.80 12.47
CA TYR A 808 5.61 -18.69 11.92
C TYR A 808 6.61 -19.11 13.03
N ASP A 809 7.18 -20.31 12.93
CA ASP A 809 8.34 -20.73 13.75
C ASP A 809 9.62 -20.35 12.98
N ASP A 810 10.18 -19.17 13.28
CA ASP A 810 11.57 -18.89 12.89
C ASP A 810 12.47 -19.76 13.74
N ILE A 811 13.08 -20.76 13.12
CA ILE A 811 14.03 -21.59 13.84
C ILE A 811 15.30 -20.78 13.98
N LYS A 812 15.43 -20.14 15.13
CA LYS A 812 16.63 -19.45 15.57
C LYS A 812 17.68 -20.51 15.92
N GLY A 813 18.40 -20.97 14.91
CA GLY A 813 19.68 -21.65 15.06
C GLY A 813 20.81 -20.68 14.84
N ARG A 814 21.89 -20.79 15.63
CA ARG A 814 23.11 -20.02 15.37
C ARG A 814 23.82 -20.55 14.12
N LYS A 815 23.79 -21.87 13.92
CA LYS A 815 24.32 -22.54 12.73
C LYS A 815 23.28 -23.50 12.18
N ALA A 816 22.66 -23.17 11.05
CA ALA A 816 21.85 -24.14 10.31
C ALA A 816 22.62 -24.59 9.07
N MET A 817 22.79 -25.90 8.92
CA MET A 817 23.52 -26.51 7.81
C MET A 817 22.57 -27.33 6.97
N LEU A 818 22.55 -27.05 5.66
CA LEU A 818 21.89 -27.91 4.69
C LEU A 818 22.72 -29.19 4.55
N MET A 819 22.14 -30.33 4.92
CA MET A 819 22.80 -31.63 4.91
C MET A 819 22.54 -32.37 3.59
N ASN A 820 21.30 -32.31 3.10
CA ASN A 820 20.89 -32.92 1.84
C ASN A 820 19.77 -32.10 1.19
N GLU A 821 19.76 -32.03 -0.14
CA GLU A 821 18.70 -31.41 -0.94
C GLU A 821 18.40 -32.31 -2.14
N ALA A 822 17.12 -32.61 -2.37
CA ALA A 822 16.67 -33.46 -3.46
C ALA A 822 15.40 -32.90 -4.12
N ASP A 823 15.35 -32.88 -5.45
CA ASP A 823 14.12 -32.62 -6.20
C ASP A 823 13.24 -33.87 -6.16
N ILE A 824 12.04 -33.73 -5.61
CA ILE A 824 11.06 -34.83 -5.48
C ILE A 824 9.92 -34.73 -6.51
N GLY A 825 10.05 -33.82 -7.49
CA GLY A 825 9.17 -33.69 -8.65
C GLY A 825 8.17 -32.54 -8.55
N SER A 826 7.62 -32.11 -9.69
CA SER A 826 6.65 -31.01 -9.80
C SER A 826 7.13 -29.67 -9.21
N ASN A 827 8.43 -29.34 -9.31
CA ASN A 827 9.06 -28.17 -8.68
C ASN A 827 8.96 -28.19 -7.14
N VAL A 828 8.99 -29.37 -6.54
CA VAL A 828 8.99 -29.56 -5.08
C VAL A 828 10.35 -30.10 -4.66
N THR A 829 10.98 -29.44 -3.70
CA THR A 829 12.31 -29.77 -3.21
C THR A 829 12.24 -30.22 -1.76
N TYR A 830 12.86 -31.36 -1.46
CA TYR A 830 13.10 -31.84 -0.11
C TYR A 830 14.46 -31.36 0.38
N SER A 831 14.52 -30.83 1.60
CA SER A 831 15.74 -30.34 2.25
C SER A 831 15.86 -30.91 3.65
N HIS A 832 16.96 -31.61 3.93
CA HIS A 832 17.33 -32.06 5.27
C HIS A 832 18.32 -31.08 5.90
N ILE A 833 17.95 -30.51 7.04
CA ILE A 833 18.69 -29.42 7.67
C ILE A 833 19.00 -29.76 9.12
N LEU A 834 20.25 -29.53 9.50
CA LEU A 834 20.72 -29.65 10.87
C LEU A 834 20.88 -28.27 11.48
N VAL A 835 20.14 -27.98 12.53
CA VAL A 835 20.16 -26.70 13.24
C VAL A 835 20.87 -26.89 14.57
N ASP A 836 22.03 -26.28 14.72
CA ASP A 836 22.76 -26.20 15.99
C ASP A 836 22.42 -24.88 16.71
N ARG A 837 21.81 -25.01 17.89
CA ARG A 837 21.41 -23.89 18.75
C ARG A 837 22.39 -23.67 19.90
N GLY A 838 23.37 -24.54 20.08
CA GLY A 838 24.29 -24.48 21.20
C GLY A 838 25.39 -23.45 21.00
N ILE A 839 26.03 -23.10 22.12
CA ILE A 839 27.24 -22.28 22.14
C ILE A 839 28.35 -23.12 22.77
N SER A 840 29.42 -23.32 22.02
CA SER A 840 30.58 -24.07 22.49
C SER A 840 31.26 -23.33 23.63
N TRP A 841 32.10 -24.02 24.39
CA TRP A 841 32.87 -23.38 25.46
C TRP A 841 33.75 -22.25 24.93
N ASP A 842 34.46 -22.49 23.83
CA ASP A 842 35.40 -21.51 23.26
C ASP A 842 34.66 -20.27 22.74
N GLU A 843 33.47 -20.45 22.16
CA GLU A 843 32.59 -19.34 21.78
C GLU A 843 32.06 -18.59 23.00
N ALA A 844 31.64 -19.29 24.07
CA ALA A 844 31.15 -18.65 25.29
C ALA A 844 32.27 -17.85 26.00
N LEU A 845 33.49 -18.37 25.99
CA LEU A 845 34.66 -17.71 26.54
C LEU A 845 35.04 -16.47 25.71
N SER A 846 35.03 -16.57 24.38
CA SER A 846 35.22 -15.42 23.49
C SER A 846 34.17 -14.34 23.71
N ILE A 847 32.91 -14.71 23.93
CA ILE A 847 31.85 -13.75 24.28
C ILE A 847 32.16 -13.09 25.63
N TYR A 848 32.54 -13.87 26.65
CA TYR A 848 32.90 -13.38 27.97
C TYR A 848 34.06 -12.38 27.93
N ASP A 849 35.10 -12.66 27.15
CA ASP A 849 36.31 -11.83 27.04
C ASP A 849 36.09 -10.53 26.24
N ASN A 850 35.18 -10.54 25.26
CA ASN A 850 34.92 -9.42 24.35
C ASN A 850 33.69 -8.58 24.74
N VAL A 851 33.13 -8.77 25.94
CA VAL A 851 32.02 -7.95 26.42
C VAL A 851 32.51 -6.50 26.61
N ALA A 852 31.79 -5.55 26.01
CA ALA A 852 32.12 -4.13 26.14
C ALA A 852 32.13 -3.69 27.62
N SER A 853 33.03 -2.76 27.97
CA SER A 853 33.28 -2.35 29.37
C SER A 853 32.06 -1.83 30.15
N GLU A 854 30.98 -1.48 29.45
CA GLU A 854 29.71 -1.03 30.03
C GLU A 854 28.78 -2.17 30.50
N TYR A 855 29.15 -3.43 30.24
CA TYR A 855 28.40 -4.63 30.62
C TYR A 855 29.21 -5.53 31.56
N GLN A 856 28.53 -6.23 32.47
CA GLN A 856 29.11 -7.24 33.36
C GLN A 856 28.72 -8.64 32.88
N ALA A 857 29.73 -9.47 32.60
CA ALA A 857 29.56 -10.86 32.20
C ALA A 857 30.06 -11.81 33.31
N GLU A 858 29.25 -12.80 33.67
CA GLU A 858 29.59 -13.77 34.72
C GLU A 858 29.00 -15.16 34.40
N PHE A 859 29.76 -16.22 34.74
CA PHE A 859 29.27 -17.59 34.65
C PHE A 859 28.51 -17.99 35.91
N TYR A 860 27.46 -18.78 35.73
CA TYR A 860 26.55 -19.23 36.77
C TYR A 860 26.33 -20.74 36.71
N MET A 861 26.17 -21.35 37.87
CA MET A 861 25.80 -22.76 38.07
C MET A 861 24.55 -22.83 38.95
N SER A 862 23.63 -23.73 38.63
CA SER A 862 22.44 -23.91 39.46
C SER A 862 22.79 -24.37 40.88
N ASP A 863 22.06 -23.91 41.89
CA ASP A 863 22.34 -24.27 43.30
C ASP A 863 21.95 -25.73 43.60
N GLN A 864 20.95 -26.23 42.88
CA GLN A 864 20.49 -27.60 42.98
C GLN A 864 20.71 -28.35 41.67
N LYS A 865 20.77 -29.68 41.77
CA LYS A 865 20.78 -30.57 40.61
C LYS A 865 19.38 -30.67 40.04
N TYR A 866 19.23 -30.30 38.77
CA TYR A 866 18.02 -30.53 38.01
C TYR A 866 18.15 -31.85 37.26
N PHE A 867 17.27 -32.81 37.58
CA PHE A 867 17.22 -34.12 36.93
C PHE A 867 18.52 -34.93 37.00
N GLY A 868 19.32 -34.72 38.05
CA GLY A 868 20.58 -35.43 38.30
C GLY A 868 21.86 -34.65 37.98
N GLU A 869 21.74 -33.49 37.32
CA GLU A 869 22.88 -32.68 36.88
C GLU A 869 22.73 -31.18 37.24
N TYR A 870 23.84 -30.45 37.32
CA TYR A 870 23.83 -28.99 37.47
C TYR A 870 23.67 -28.31 36.11
N LEU A 871 22.94 -27.20 36.06
CA LEU A 871 22.80 -26.38 34.85
C LEU A 871 23.82 -25.24 34.87
N TYR A 872 24.33 -24.88 33.69
CA TYR A 872 25.35 -23.84 33.52
C TYR A 872 24.87 -22.78 32.53
N MET A 873 25.22 -21.52 32.79
CA MET A 873 24.91 -20.40 31.90
C MET A 873 25.88 -19.23 32.09
N LEU A 874 25.99 -18.39 31.06
CA LEU A 874 26.72 -17.13 31.06
C LEU A 874 25.69 -16.00 31.04
N MET A 875 25.74 -15.11 32.02
CA MET A 875 24.83 -13.96 32.08
C MET A 875 25.61 -12.69 31.76
N ILE A 876 25.07 -11.86 30.87
CA ILE A 876 25.60 -10.54 30.52
C ILE A 876 24.57 -9.51 30.93
N THR A 877 24.95 -8.60 31.82
CA THR A 877 24.08 -7.58 32.40
C THR A 877 24.59 -6.19 32.05
N GLY A 878 23.69 -5.31 31.62
CA GLY A 878 23.95 -3.88 31.40
C GLY A 878 22.76 -3.07 31.90
N GLY A 879 22.92 -1.75 32.03
CA GLY A 879 21.99 -0.89 32.80
C GLY A 879 20.49 -1.08 32.57
N ARG A 880 20.04 -1.55 31.39
CA ARG A 880 18.63 -1.89 31.11
C ARG A 880 18.42 -3.24 30.39
N SER A 881 19.44 -4.08 30.26
CA SER A 881 19.38 -5.30 29.45
C SER A 881 20.11 -6.47 30.10
N CYS A 882 19.48 -7.64 30.13
CA CYS A 882 20.10 -8.88 30.59
C CYS A 882 19.96 -9.97 29.51
N SER A 883 21.08 -10.58 29.16
CA SER A 883 21.14 -11.70 28.22
C SER A 883 21.73 -12.93 28.92
N VAL A 884 21.06 -14.05 28.78
CA VAL A 884 21.48 -15.35 29.31
C VAL A 884 21.88 -16.25 28.16
N ILE A 885 23.07 -16.83 28.23
CA ILE A 885 23.61 -17.75 27.24
C ILE A 885 23.71 -19.13 27.88
N ARG A 886 23.19 -20.16 27.20
CA ARG A 886 23.25 -21.55 27.65
C ARG A 886 23.97 -22.44 26.63
N PRO A 887 24.66 -23.51 27.09
CA PRO A 887 25.36 -24.45 26.21
C PRO A 887 24.44 -25.10 25.16
N ASN A 888 23.20 -25.45 25.51
CA ASN A 888 22.32 -26.22 24.64
C ASN A 888 21.29 -25.40 23.83
N THR A 889 20.94 -24.19 24.28
CA THR A 889 19.91 -23.35 23.64
C THR A 889 20.41 -21.98 23.16
N GLY A 890 21.65 -21.61 23.48
CA GLY A 890 22.23 -20.34 23.07
C GLY A 890 21.66 -19.14 23.83
N TYR A 891 21.53 -18.00 23.15
CA TYR A 891 21.07 -16.74 23.72
C TYR A 891 19.58 -16.76 24.10
N MET A 892 19.27 -16.16 25.23
CA MET A 892 17.93 -15.93 25.76
C MET A 892 17.91 -14.56 26.44
N PHE A 893 17.04 -13.66 25.98
CA PHE A 893 16.87 -12.36 26.60
C PHE A 893 15.98 -12.48 27.85
N LEU A 894 16.43 -11.86 28.95
CA LEU A 894 15.71 -11.86 30.21
C LEU A 894 15.24 -10.43 30.54
N GLU A 895 14.00 -10.31 31.02
CA GLU A 895 13.52 -9.04 31.58
C GLU A 895 14.27 -8.72 32.88
N PRO A 896 14.59 -7.43 33.15
CA PRO A 896 15.33 -7.02 34.35
C PRO A 896 14.71 -7.50 35.68
N THR A 897 13.39 -7.62 35.72
CA THR A 897 12.63 -8.09 36.90
C THR A 897 12.85 -9.56 37.26
N LYS A 898 13.39 -10.36 36.33
CA LYS A 898 13.68 -11.79 36.53
C LYS A 898 15.14 -12.08 36.88
N ILE A 899 15.97 -11.05 36.99
CA ILE A 899 17.39 -11.20 37.35
C ILE A 899 17.50 -11.70 38.79
N ASP A 900 16.68 -11.18 39.70
CA ASP A 900 16.68 -11.59 41.11
C ASP A 900 16.20 -13.04 41.28
N ASP A 901 15.13 -13.43 40.57
CA ASP A 901 14.65 -14.83 40.50
C ASP A 901 15.71 -15.84 40.01
N MET A 902 16.66 -15.37 39.20
CA MET A 902 17.77 -16.18 38.69
C MET A 902 18.93 -16.22 39.68
N ARG A 903 19.24 -15.09 40.34
CA ARG A 903 20.25 -15.03 41.41
C ARG A 903 19.86 -15.88 42.62
N ASP A 904 18.56 -16.09 42.86
CA ASP A 904 18.05 -16.98 43.92
C ASP A 904 18.20 -18.48 43.62
N LYS A 905 18.49 -18.85 42.37
CA LYS A 905 18.55 -20.26 41.92
C LYS A 905 19.92 -20.68 41.37
N TYR A 906 20.82 -19.72 41.17
CA TYR A 906 22.10 -19.91 40.54
C TYR A 906 23.19 -19.11 41.26
N SER A 907 24.28 -19.77 41.58
CA SER A 907 25.49 -19.18 42.15
C SER A 907 26.51 -18.86 41.07
N THR A 908 27.20 -17.73 41.22
CA THR A 908 28.33 -17.34 40.36
C THR A 908 29.48 -18.33 40.49
N ILE A 909 30.11 -18.68 39.38
CA ILE A 909 31.27 -19.57 39.32
C ILE A 909 32.35 -19.00 38.40
N THR A 910 33.61 -19.39 38.64
CA THR A 910 34.72 -18.99 37.77
C THR A 910 34.67 -19.74 36.43
N SER A 911 35.22 -19.13 35.38
CA SER A 911 35.29 -19.72 34.03
C SER A 911 35.92 -21.12 34.04
N ASP A 912 37.04 -21.32 34.75
CA ASP A 912 37.73 -22.61 34.86
C ASP A 912 36.84 -23.72 35.45
N LYS A 913 35.96 -23.37 36.39
CA LYS A 913 35.03 -24.32 37.01
C LYS A 913 33.80 -24.56 36.15
N ALA A 914 33.40 -23.57 35.34
CA ALA A 914 32.28 -23.66 34.43
C ALA A 914 32.58 -24.56 33.23
N GLU A 915 33.82 -24.57 32.74
CA GLU A 915 34.24 -25.26 31.51
C GLU A 915 33.77 -26.71 31.45
N ARG A 916 34.09 -27.50 32.48
CA ARG A 916 33.78 -28.93 32.52
C ARG A 916 32.28 -29.20 32.45
N GLY A 917 31.50 -28.41 33.19
CA GLY A 917 30.04 -28.50 33.22
C GLY A 917 29.41 -28.05 31.91
N TRP A 918 29.91 -26.96 31.34
CA TRP A 918 29.46 -26.43 30.06
C TRP A 918 29.68 -27.41 28.92
N LYS A 919 30.92 -27.92 28.75
CA LYS A 919 31.26 -28.92 27.72
C LYS A 919 30.41 -30.17 27.87
N ARG A 920 30.21 -30.66 29.11
CA ARG A 920 29.36 -31.82 29.37
C ARG A 920 27.91 -31.61 28.92
N ILE A 921 27.28 -30.48 29.25
CA ILE A 921 25.90 -30.21 28.79
C ILE A 921 25.86 -30.00 27.27
N PHE A 922 26.85 -29.27 26.73
CA PHE A 922 26.97 -29.00 25.30
C PHE A 922 27.01 -30.30 24.49
N ASP A 923 27.86 -31.25 24.89
CA ASP A 923 28.02 -32.53 24.21
C ASP A 923 26.86 -33.49 24.51
N HIS A 924 26.40 -33.56 25.76
CA HIS A 924 25.27 -34.43 26.11
C HIS A 924 23.99 -34.03 25.38
N CYS A 925 23.72 -32.73 25.29
CA CYS A 925 22.53 -32.23 24.63
C CYS A 925 22.63 -32.31 23.11
N GLU A 926 23.72 -32.83 22.51
CA GLU A 926 23.85 -32.95 21.05
C GLU A 926 22.62 -33.61 20.42
N SER A 927 22.21 -34.76 20.95
CA SER A 927 21.06 -35.55 20.47
C SER A 927 20.12 -36.00 21.59
N ARG A 928 20.41 -35.64 22.85
CA ARG A 928 19.64 -36.07 24.03
C ARG A 928 19.04 -34.89 24.78
N CYS A 929 17.94 -35.13 25.47
CA CYS A 929 17.28 -34.10 26.27
C CYS A 929 18.15 -33.64 27.45
N VAL A 930 17.91 -32.41 27.91
CA VAL A 930 18.62 -31.83 29.07
C VAL A 930 18.29 -32.53 30.39
N HIS A 931 17.21 -33.32 30.43
CA HIS A 931 16.75 -34.03 31.64
C HIS A 931 17.57 -35.27 31.99
N THR A 932 18.56 -35.64 31.18
CA THR A 932 19.51 -36.75 31.42
C THR A 932 18.81 -38.02 31.96
N SER A 933 19.20 -38.54 33.13
CA SER A 933 18.62 -39.73 33.77
C SER A 933 17.25 -39.50 34.43
N GLY A 934 16.83 -38.26 34.65
CA GLY A 934 15.54 -37.92 35.27
C GLY A 934 14.38 -37.75 34.28
N CYS A 935 14.59 -38.08 33.00
CA CYS A 935 13.59 -37.89 31.96
C CYS A 935 12.43 -38.89 32.06
N LYS A 936 11.24 -38.41 32.44
CA LYS A 936 10.02 -39.24 32.47
C LYS A 936 9.51 -39.69 31.09
N GLN A 937 9.97 -39.03 30.02
CA GLN A 937 9.56 -39.28 28.63
C GLN A 937 10.59 -40.13 27.85
N GLY A 938 11.71 -40.52 28.48
CA GLY A 938 12.75 -41.35 27.86
C GLY A 938 13.34 -40.75 26.57
N GLU A 939 13.64 -41.62 25.60
CA GLU A 939 14.27 -41.27 24.31
C GLU A 939 13.38 -40.40 23.41
N THR A 940 12.08 -40.30 23.69
CA THR A 940 11.15 -39.46 22.91
C THR A 940 11.19 -37.98 23.33
N CYS A 941 11.86 -37.66 24.44
CA CYS A 941 11.95 -36.30 24.94
C CYS A 941 12.88 -35.44 24.09
N ARG A 942 12.36 -34.34 23.54
CA ARG A 942 13.14 -33.37 22.74
C ARG A 942 13.52 -32.09 23.48
N VAL A 943 13.20 -32.00 24.77
CA VAL A 943 13.39 -30.79 25.57
C VAL A 943 14.88 -30.51 25.77
N GLY A 944 15.33 -29.33 25.35
CA GLY A 944 16.70 -28.88 25.53
C GLY A 944 17.74 -29.56 24.64
N ILE A 945 17.35 -30.28 23.58
CA ILE A 945 18.28 -30.82 22.58
C ILE A 945 18.95 -29.67 21.80
N ARG A 946 20.27 -29.75 21.64
CA ARG A 946 21.12 -28.80 20.93
C ARG A 946 20.95 -28.90 19.41
N LYS A 947 21.22 -30.07 18.82
CA LYS A 947 21.13 -30.26 17.36
C LYS A 947 19.75 -30.79 16.98
N LEU A 948 18.97 -29.96 16.30
CA LEU A 948 17.67 -30.33 15.78
C LEU A 948 17.77 -30.67 14.29
N GLN A 949 17.11 -31.77 13.90
CA GLN A 949 16.95 -32.15 12.51
C GLN A 949 15.58 -31.67 12.01
N TYR A 950 15.59 -31.01 10.86
CA TYR A 950 14.41 -30.53 10.15
C TYR A 950 14.35 -31.12 8.75
N HIS A 951 13.16 -31.56 8.37
CA HIS A 951 12.87 -32.18 7.09
C HIS A 951 11.86 -31.30 6.38
N LEU A 952 12.35 -30.42 5.51
CA LEU A 952 11.52 -29.42 4.86
C LEU A 952 11.15 -29.85 3.45
N VAL A 953 9.90 -29.66 3.10
CA VAL A 953 9.41 -29.72 1.72
C VAL A 953 9.11 -28.28 1.29
N SER A 954 9.72 -27.84 0.20
CA SER A 954 9.68 -26.46 -0.30
C SER A 954 9.36 -26.44 -1.79
N GLY A 955 9.06 -25.26 -2.35
CA GLY A 955 8.65 -25.11 -3.76
C GLY A 955 7.14 -25.17 -3.95
N SER A 956 6.68 -25.96 -4.93
CA SER A 956 5.29 -26.00 -5.40
C SER A 956 4.29 -26.74 -4.49
N LEU A 957 4.03 -26.19 -3.30
CA LEU A 957 3.26 -26.88 -2.25
C LEU A 957 1.74 -26.71 -2.34
N LEU A 958 1.24 -25.58 -2.83
CA LEU A 958 -0.21 -25.31 -2.87
C LEU A 958 -1.00 -26.31 -3.75
N PRO A 959 -0.53 -26.69 -4.95
CA PRO A 959 -1.24 -27.66 -5.78
C PRO A 959 -1.38 -29.05 -5.13
N ILE A 960 -0.43 -29.40 -4.26
CA ILE A 960 -0.34 -30.73 -3.62
C ILE A 960 -0.75 -30.69 -2.14
N TRP A 961 -1.33 -29.58 -1.68
CA TRP A 961 -1.56 -29.34 -0.27
C TRP A 961 -2.44 -30.41 0.38
N LYS A 962 -3.54 -30.78 -0.30
CA LYS A 962 -4.43 -31.86 0.16
C LYS A 962 -3.75 -33.22 0.18
N VAL A 963 -2.77 -33.44 -0.70
CA VAL A 963 -1.96 -34.67 -0.71
C VAL A 963 -1.08 -34.70 0.53
N LEU A 964 -0.41 -33.60 0.86
CA LEU A 964 0.40 -33.48 2.08
C LEU A 964 -0.47 -33.70 3.33
N GLU A 965 -1.65 -33.09 3.40
CA GLU A 965 -2.59 -33.30 4.52
C GLU A 965 -3.05 -34.75 4.61
N HIS A 966 -3.41 -35.38 3.48
CA HIS A 966 -3.87 -36.77 3.45
C HIS A 966 -2.78 -37.75 3.90
N LEU A 967 -1.53 -37.55 3.47
CA LEU A 967 -0.41 -38.40 3.86
C LEU A 967 -0.10 -38.30 5.36
N VAL A 968 -0.16 -37.09 5.93
CA VAL A 968 0.10 -36.89 7.37
C VAL A 968 -1.07 -37.40 8.23
N THR A 969 -2.31 -37.21 7.80
CA THR A 969 -3.50 -37.70 8.54
C THR A 969 -3.72 -39.20 8.41
N GLY A 970 -3.24 -39.82 7.32
CA GLY A 970 -3.34 -41.27 7.09
C GLY A 970 -2.49 -42.14 8.01
N GLN A 971 -1.53 -41.57 8.75
CA GLN A 971 -0.67 -42.29 9.69
C GLN A 971 -0.97 -42.03 11.17
N THR A 972 -1.85 -41.09 11.52
CA THR A 972 -2.15 -40.82 12.94
C THR A 972 -3.08 -41.88 13.51
N ASP A 973 -2.50 -42.95 14.05
CA ASP A 973 -3.18 -43.79 15.03
C ASP A 973 -3.60 -42.93 16.23
N VAL A 974 -4.75 -43.31 16.81
CA VAL A 974 -5.69 -42.59 17.68
C VAL A 974 -5.11 -42.01 19.01
N HIS A 975 -3.79 -41.98 19.24
CA HIS A 975 -3.22 -41.62 20.55
C HIS A 975 -2.10 -40.56 20.60
N THR A 976 -1.83 -39.79 19.54
CA THR A 976 -0.90 -38.63 19.63
C THR A 976 -1.65 -37.31 19.53
N ASN A 977 -1.37 -36.41 20.47
CA ASN A 977 -2.02 -35.11 20.64
C ASN A 977 -2.22 -34.37 19.31
N SER A 978 -3.47 -33.93 19.08
CA SER A 978 -4.00 -33.27 17.88
C SER A 978 -3.28 -32.00 17.39
N ASN A 979 -2.23 -31.54 18.10
CA ASN A 979 -1.43 -30.36 17.75
C ASN A 979 -0.11 -30.69 17.02
N SER A 980 0.33 -31.95 16.95
CA SER A 980 1.55 -32.36 16.22
C SER A 980 1.28 -32.78 14.76
N ALA A 981 0.02 -33.04 14.39
CA ALA A 981 -0.37 -33.48 13.04
C ALA A 981 -0.58 -32.32 12.04
N ALA A 982 -0.44 -31.07 12.47
CA ALA A 982 -0.59 -29.92 11.61
C ALA A 982 0.71 -29.63 10.84
N LEU A 983 0.66 -29.66 9.51
CA LEU A 983 1.74 -29.17 8.63
C LEU A 983 2.12 -27.73 9.02
N ARG A 984 3.32 -27.54 9.58
CA ARG A 984 3.83 -26.23 10.02
C ARG A 984 4.78 -25.65 8.99
N ILE A 985 4.60 -24.36 8.71
CA ILE A 985 5.50 -23.58 7.85
C ILE A 985 6.69 -23.14 8.71
N VAL A 986 7.87 -23.35 8.17
CA VAL A 986 9.15 -23.18 8.85
C VAL A 986 10.07 -22.34 7.99
N ARG A 987 10.77 -21.40 8.62
CA ARG A 987 11.82 -20.57 8.00
C ARG A 987 13.16 -20.87 8.66
N ILE A 988 14.20 -21.10 7.85
CA ILE A 988 15.55 -21.38 8.33
C ILE A 988 16.56 -20.54 7.53
N THR A 989 17.44 -19.83 8.25
CA THR A 989 18.59 -19.14 7.67
C THR A 989 19.78 -20.09 7.64
N LEU A 990 20.30 -20.43 6.45
CA LEU A 990 21.39 -21.38 6.27
C LEU A 990 22.74 -20.66 6.38
N THR A 991 23.71 -21.32 7.01
CA THR A 991 25.07 -20.81 7.24
C THR A 991 26.10 -21.34 6.24
N ASN A 992 25.78 -22.43 5.54
CA ASN A 992 26.71 -23.14 4.65
C ASN A 992 26.24 -23.15 3.17
N SER A 993 25.31 -22.28 2.79
CA SER A 993 24.69 -22.29 1.46
C SER A 993 24.56 -20.88 0.90
N ALA A 994 24.71 -20.76 -0.43
CA ALA A 994 24.37 -19.53 -1.16
C ALA A 994 22.89 -19.16 -1.00
N LYS A 995 22.02 -20.14 -0.73
CA LYS A 995 20.63 -19.93 -0.31
C LYS A 995 20.65 -19.49 1.16
N GLN A 996 20.80 -18.19 1.42
CA GLN A 996 20.87 -17.66 2.79
C GLN A 996 19.60 -17.96 3.62
N LYS A 997 18.43 -18.08 2.99
CA LYS A 997 17.15 -18.36 3.67
C LYS A 997 16.36 -19.42 2.91
N LEU A 998 15.73 -20.34 3.64
CA LEU A 998 14.84 -21.38 3.12
C LEU A 998 13.48 -21.32 3.83
N VAL A 999 12.40 -21.43 3.06
CA VAL A 999 11.02 -21.49 3.56
C VAL A 999 10.36 -22.76 3.04
N GLY A 1000 9.78 -23.54 3.94
CA GLY A 1000 9.11 -24.79 3.57
C GLY A 1000 8.17 -25.29 4.66
N VAL A 1001 7.58 -26.46 4.44
CA VAL A 1001 6.74 -27.14 5.40
C VAL A 1001 7.54 -28.27 6.02
N ASN A 1002 7.55 -28.35 7.35
CA ASN A 1002 8.16 -29.48 8.04
C ASN A 1002 7.31 -30.74 7.81
N PHE A 1003 7.93 -31.78 7.26
CA PHE A 1003 7.26 -32.98 6.78
C PHE A 1003 7.95 -34.25 7.33
N PRO A 1004 7.20 -35.30 7.71
CA PRO A 1004 7.80 -36.52 8.22
C PRO A 1004 8.74 -37.19 7.19
N PRO A 1005 9.98 -37.55 7.57
CA PRO A 1005 10.94 -38.15 6.64
C PRO A 1005 10.46 -39.48 6.06
N ASP A 1006 9.72 -40.27 6.85
CA ASP A 1006 9.20 -41.59 6.45
C ASP A 1006 8.19 -41.51 5.30
N LEU A 1007 7.56 -40.35 5.09
CA LEU A 1007 6.55 -40.12 4.06
C LEU A 1007 7.12 -39.51 2.77
N ILE A 1008 8.41 -39.15 2.73
CA ILE A 1008 9.03 -38.46 1.58
C ILE A 1008 9.04 -39.35 0.33
N SER A 1009 9.32 -40.65 0.47
CA SER A 1009 9.32 -41.60 -0.65
C SER A 1009 7.91 -41.80 -1.21
N THR A 1010 6.89 -41.91 -0.36
CA THR A 1010 5.47 -42.00 -0.75
C THR A 1010 5.02 -40.71 -1.43
N LEU A 1011 5.44 -39.55 -0.91
CA LEU A 1011 5.17 -38.26 -1.54
C LEU A 1011 5.75 -38.21 -2.95
N GLN A 1012 7.02 -38.59 -3.14
CA GLN A 1012 7.68 -38.60 -4.45
C GLN A 1012 6.92 -39.48 -5.46
N ALA A 1013 6.53 -40.70 -5.07
CA ALA A 1013 5.75 -41.60 -5.94
C ALA A 1013 4.38 -40.99 -6.32
N THR A 1014 3.72 -40.32 -5.38
CA THR A 1014 2.44 -39.65 -5.61
C THR A 1014 2.60 -38.46 -6.57
N LEU A 1015 3.67 -37.67 -6.42
CA LEU A 1015 3.98 -36.53 -7.28
C LEU A 1015 4.26 -36.96 -8.72
N MET A 1016 5.00 -38.07 -8.93
CA MET A 1016 5.24 -38.61 -10.27
C MET A 1016 3.93 -39.02 -10.97
N THR A 1017 3.00 -39.60 -10.22
CA THR A 1017 1.67 -39.99 -10.73
C THR A 1017 0.83 -38.77 -11.09
N LEU A 1018 0.85 -37.72 -10.27
CA LEU A 1018 0.12 -36.46 -10.52
C LEU A 1018 0.69 -35.70 -11.72
N ALA A 1019 2.01 -35.68 -11.87
CA ALA A 1019 2.68 -35.04 -13.00
C ALA A 1019 2.28 -35.69 -14.34
N ALA A 1020 2.15 -37.02 -14.38
CA ALA A 1020 1.71 -37.75 -15.57
C ALA A 1020 0.27 -37.41 -16.00
N ASN A 1021 -0.60 -37.01 -15.06
CA ASN A 1021 -2.00 -36.70 -15.31
C ASN A 1021 -2.27 -35.22 -15.60
N THR A 1022 -1.28 -34.34 -15.43
CA THR A 1022 -1.46 -32.88 -15.54
C THR A 1022 -0.95 -32.39 -16.90
N SER A 1023 -1.79 -32.46 -17.93
CA SER A 1023 -1.50 -31.81 -19.21
C SER A 1023 -1.84 -30.31 -19.12
N THR A 1024 -0.82 -29.46 -19.16
CA THR A 1024 -1.04 -28.00 -19.28
C THR A 1024 -1.06 -27.63 -20.76
N HIS A 1025 -2.22 -27.17 -21.25
CA HIS A 1025 -2.32 -26.68 -22.62
C HIS A 1025 -1.63 -25.32 -22.73
N VAL A 1026 -0.57 -25.27 -23.56
CA VAL A 1026 0.18 -24.05 -23.85
C VAL A 1026 0.00 -23.71 -25.32
N ASP A 1027 -0.65 -22.58 -25.58
CA ASP A 1027 -0.84 -22.07 -26.93
C ASP A 1027 0.51 -21.65 -27.53
N PRO A 1028 0.78 -21.95 -28.81
CA PRO A 1028 1.97 -21.46 -29.48
C PRO A 1028 1.97 -19.94 -29.59
N VAL A 1029 3.17 -19.35 -29.65
CA VAL A 1029 3.33 -17.91 -29.84
C VAL A 1029 2.79 -17.51 -31.22
N THR A 1030 1.87 -16.54 -31.27
CA THR A 1030 1.35 -16.02 -32.54
C THR A 1030 2.44 -15.27 -33.31
N PRO A 1031 2.63 -15.49 -34.62
CA PRO A 1031 3.60 -14.74 -35.42
C PRO A 1031 3.36 -13.22 -35.40
N ILE A 1032 4.42 -12.44 -35.68
CA ILE A 1032 4.33 -10.98 -35.77
C ILE A 1032 3.65 -10.54 -37.07
N ASP A 1033 2.71 -9.60 -36.96
CA ASP A 1033 2.21 -8.81 -38.08
C ASP A 1033 3.10 -7.57 -38.28
N MET A 1034 4.03 -7.67 -39.25
CA MET A 1034 4.99 -6.61 -39.56
C MET A 1034 4.30 -5.28 -39.95
N LYS A 1035 3.18 -5.33 -40.67
CA LYS A 1035 2.43 -4.13 -41.06
C LYS A 1035 1.85 -3.41 -39.85
N THR A 1036 1.31 -4.19 -38.90
CA THR A 1036 0.79 -3.61 -37.66
C THR A 1036 1.93 -3.08 -36.78
N LYS A 1037 3.07 -3.79 -36.69
CA LYS A 1037 4.26 -3.35 -35.95
C LYS A 1037 4.76 -1.99 -36.45
N GLU A 1038 4.96 -1.83 -37.76
CA GLU A 1038 5.39 -0.55 -38.36
C GLU A 1038 4.39 0.57 -38.08
N ARG A 1039 3.09 0.32 -38.27
CA ARG A 1039 2.04 1.32 -38.07
C ARG A 1039 1.94 1.80 -36.62
N VAL A 1040 2.06 0.89 -35.65
CA VAL A 1040 1.94 1.21 -34.22
C VAL A 1040 3.20 1.90 -33.71
N CYS A 1041 4.38 1.62 -34.28
CA CYS A 1041 5.63 2.28 -33.89
C CYS A 1041 5.86 3.64 -34.56
N GLN A 1042 5.03 4.03 -35.53
CA GLN A 1042 5.13 5.33 -36.21
C GLN A 1042 4.13 6.35 -35.65
N ALA A 1043 4.62 7.56 -35.37
CA ALA A 1043 3.75 8.67 -35.00
C ALA A 1043 2.77 9.00 -36.14
N LYS A 1044 1.48 9.18 -35.81
CA LYS A 1044 0.49 9.63 -36.79
C LYS A 1044 0.92 10.97 -37.39
N ARG A 1045 1.05 11.02 -38.71
CA ARG A 1045 1.26 12.28 -39.43
C ARG A 1045 0.01 13.16 -39.29
N THR A 1046 0.14 14.29 -38.62
CA THR A 1046 -0.82 15.39 -38.69
C THR A 1046 -0.69 16.10 -40.03
N MET A 1047 -1.73 16.81 -40.49
CA MET A 1047 -1.63 17.64 -41.71
C MET A 1047 -0.43 18.61 -41.66
N LEU A 1048 -0.11 19.14 -40.48
CA LEU A 1048 1.05 20.02 -40.27
C LEU A 1048 2.39 19.28 -40.48
N THR A 1049 2.51 18.04 -39.99
CA THR A 1049 3.72 17.21 -40.19
C THR A 1049 3.82 16.59 -41.57
N PHE A 1050 2.72 16.50 -42.32
CA PHE A 1050 2.71 15.98 -43.69
C PHE A 1050 3.40 16.94 -44.66
N PHE A 1051 3.34 18.25 -44.38
CA PHE A 1051 3.97 19.31 -45.18
C PHE A 1051 5.27 19.86 -44.56
N ALA A 1052 5.72 19.32 -43.43
CA ALA A 1052 7.00 19.72 -42.83
C ALA A 1052 8.18 19.11 -43.63
N PRO A 1053 9.25 19.88 -43.92
CA PRO A 1053 10.42 19.35 -44.60
C PRO A 1053 11.11 18.29 -43.72
N GLN A 1054 11.39 17.11 -44.29
CA GLN A 1054 12.04 16.04 -43.53
C GLN A 1054 13.49 16.40 -43.22
N PRO A 1055 13.94 16.30 -41.95
CA PRO A 1055 15.34 16.46 -41.61
C PRO A 1055 16.08 15.17 -41.99
N GLY A 1056 16.88 15.22 -43.06
CA GLY A 1056 17.76 14.10 -43.45
C GLY A 1056 17.93 13.86 -44.94
N ALA A 1057 17.18 14.52 -45.82
CA ALA A 1057 17.43 14.46 -47.26
C ALA A 1057 18.60 15.38 -47.65
N ALA A 1058 19.82 14.99 -47.27
CA ALA A 1058 21.02 15.57 -47.83
C ALA A 1058 21.09 15.22 -49.33
N SER A 1059 21.32 16.25 -50.13
CA SER A 1059 21.44 16.20 -51.58
C SER A 1059 22.54 15.24 -52.06
N SER A 1060 22.19 14.26 -52.90
CA SER A 1060 23.14 13.66 -53.84
C SER A 1060 22.55 13.68 -55.25
N SER A 1061 22.90 14.72 -56.00
CA SER A 1061 22.76 14.76 -57.44
C SER A 1061 23.88 13.94 -58.09
N SER A 1062 23.55 12.85 -58.79
CA SER A 1062 24.39 12.40 -59.91
C SER A 1062 23.56 11.68 -60.98
N LYS A 1063 23.83 12.04 -62.23
CA LYS A 1063 23.22 11.54 -63.47
C LYS A 1063 23.95 10.28 -63.95
N ARG A 1064 23.20 9.45 -64.72
CA ARG A 1064 23.61 8.35 -65.63
C ARG A 1064 24.08 7.08 -64.90
N GLN A 1065 23.77 5.86 -65.34
CA GLN A 1065 23.73 5.36 -66.72
C GLN A 1065 22.91 4.06 -66.78
N ARG A 1066 22.15 3.85 -67.87
CA ARG A 1066 21.43 2.61 -68.16
C ARG A 1066 22.34 1.78 -69.08
N VAL A 1067 22.67 0.55 -68.69
CA VAL A 1067 23.29 -0.45 -69.56
C VAL A 1067 22.56 -1.77 -69.32
N ASP A 1068 22.01 -2.31 -70.41
CA ASP A 1068 21.43 -3.64 -70.52
C ASP A 1068 22.45 -4.73 -70.19
N GLU A 1069 22.01 -5.85 -69.61
CA GLU A 1069 22.37 -7.19 -70.09
C GLU A 1069 21.58 -8.28 -69.35
N THR A 1070 20.78 -9.02 -70.12
CA THR A 1070 20.30 -10.38 -69.86
C THR A 1070 21.47 -11.35 -69.58
N PRO A 1071 21.20 -12.51 -68.95
CA PRO A 1071 21.20 -13.71 -69.77
C PRO A 1071 20.11 -14.73 -69.43
N ALA A 1072 19.93 -15.60 -70.43
CA ALA A 1072 18.90 -16.58 -70.63
C ALA A 1072 18.92 -17.78 -69.67
N THR A 1073 17.72 -18.36 -69.57
CA THR A 1073 17.38 -19.72 -69.17
C THR A 1073 17.96 -20.80 -70.09
N VAL A 1074 18.24 -21.97 -69.52
CA VAL A 1074 18.22 -23.30 -70.17
C VAL A 1074 17.38 -24.18 -69.23
N GLY A 1075 16.32 -24.92 -69.58
CA GLY A 1075 15.70 -25.26 -70.86
C GLY A 1075 15.65 -26.78 -71.07
N THR A 1076 14.52 -27.42 -70.75
CA THR A 1076 13.97 -28.70 -71.32
C THR A 1076 12.56 -28.94 -70.72
N SER A 1077 11.44 -28.70 -71.44
CA SER A 1077 10.70 -29.59 -72.38
C SER A 1077 9.93 -30.72 -71.65
N THR A 1078 8.62 -31.00 -71.81
CA THR A 1078 7.72 -31.03 -73.00
C THR A 1078 6.20 -31.13 -72.66
N THR A 1079 5.35 -30.58 -73.56
CA THR A 1079 3.98 -31.01 -74.04
C THR A 1079 2.75 -31.03 -73.09
N SER A 1080 1.49 -30.67 -73.45
CA SER A 1080 0.77 -30.42 -74.73
C SER A 1080 -0.66 -29.83 -74.53
N GLN A 1081 -1.09 -28.89 -75.41
CA GLN A 1081 -2.43 -28.67 -76.06
C GLN A 1081 -3.75 -28.41 -75.25
N PRO A 1082 -4.88 -27.92 -75.86
CA PRO A 1082 -5.09 -26.68 -76.65
C PRO A 1082 -6.49 -25.99 -76.41
N SER A 1083 -6.86 -25.02 -77.28
CA SER A 1083 -8.20 -24.41 -77.60
C SER A 1083 -8.60 -23.10 -76.90
N SER A 1084 -9.42 -22.17 -77.43
CA SER A 1084 -9.65 -21.52 -78.75
C SER A 1084 -10.77 -20.45 -78.55
N MET A 1085 -10.86 -19.44 -79.44
CA MET A 1085 -12.05 -18.61 -79.79
C MET A 1085 -12.34 -17.22 -79.12
N THR A 1086 -11.99 -16.15 -79.86
CA THR A 1086 -12.82 -15.01 -80.42
C THR A 1086 -13.56 -13.93 -79.53
N PRO A 1087 -13.98 -12.74 -80.10
CA PRO A 1087 -13.59 -11.38 -79.62
C PRO A 1087 -14.71 -10.26 -79.66
N ALA A 1088 -14.36 -8.95 -79.64
CA ALA A 1088 -14.96 -7.77 -80.39
C ALA A 1088 -14.81 -6.41 -79.60
N ALA A 1089 -14.27 -5.26 -80.08
CA ALA A 1089 -14.54 -4.31 -81.21
C ALA A 1089 -15.62 -3.23 -80.87
N LYS A 1090 -15.61 -1.92 -81.23
CA LYS A 1090 -15.09 -1.10 -82.38
C LYS A 1090 -15.03 0.44 -82.10
N SER A 1091 -14.18 1.14 -82.90
CA SER A 1091 -14.30 2.47 -83.60
C SER A 1091 -14.81 3.75 -82.89
N GLY A 1092 -14.38 4.99 -83.14
CA GLY A 1092 -13.48 5.63 -84.13
C GLY A 1092 -13.83 7.13 -84.30
N ARG A 1093 -12.94 7.89 -84.97
CA ARG A 1093 -13.06 9.22 -85.64
C ARG A 1093 -12.46 10.51 -85.02
N GLU A 1094 -11.94 11.31 -85.96
CA GLU A 1094 -10.94 12.41 -85.94
C GLU A 1094 -11.46 13.79 -85.50
N PHE A 1095 -10.56 14.76 -85.19
CA PHE A 1095 -10.44 16.10 -85.83
C PHE A 1095 -9.39 17.01 -85.14
N LYS A 1096 -9.03 18.09 -85.85
CA LYS A 1096 -7.86 19.00 -85.78
C LYS A 1096 -7.79 20.00 -84.60
N LYS A 1097 -6.54 20.45 -84.31
CA LYS A 1097 -6.02 21.79 -83.87
C LYS A 1097 -6.95 22.81 -83.18
N ALA A 1098 -6.54 23.36 -82.02
CA ALA A 1098 -6.21 24.79 -81.79
C ALA A 1098 -6.18 25.21 -80.29
N SER A 1099 -5.10 25.93 -79.93
CA SER A 1099 -4.97 27.07 -78.96
C SER A 1099 -5.24 26.92 -77.44
N PRO A 1100 -4.52 27.69 -76.59
CA PRO A 1100 -4.35 27.40 -75.15
C PRO A 1100 -5.30 28.21 -74.23
N PRO A 1101 -5.58 27.75 -72.99
CA PRO A 1101 -6.11 28.63 -71.96
C PRO A 1101 -5.10 28.88 -70.83
N THR A 1102 -4.75 30.16 -70.68
CA THR A 1102 -4.57 30.94 -69.44
C THR A 1102 -4.16 30.21 -68.15
N LYS A 1103 -2.96 30.55 -67.66
CA LYS A 1103 -2.44 30.25 -66.31
C LYS A 1103 -3.39 30.78 -65.23
N GLN A 1104 -4.01 29.88 -64.46
CA GLN A 1104 -4.60 30.21 -63.16
C GLN A 1104 -3.51 30.15 -62.07
N ARG A 1105 -3.47 31.16 -61.19
CA ARG A 1105 -2.50 31.23 -60.08
C ARG A 1105 -2.74 30.11 -59.06
N PRO A 1106 -1.68 29.57 -58.43
CA PRO A 1106 -1.81 28.55 -57.41
C PRO A 1106 -2.48 29.10 -56.15
N VAL A 1107 -3.30 28.25 -55.52
CA VAL A 1107 -4.09 28.50 -54.30
C VAL A 1107 -3.26 29.01 -53.12
N SER A 1108 -1.94 28.79 -53.14
CA SER A 1108 -1.00 29.31 -52.14
C SER A 1108 -0.93 30.85 -52.08
N ALA A 1109 -1.37 31.56 -53.12
CA ALA A 1109 -1.40 33.03 -53.12
C ALA A 1109 -2.58 33.63 -52.32
N TYR A 1110 -3.59 32.84 -51.96
CA TYR A 1110 -4.76 33.31 -51.18
C TYR A 1110 -4.56 33.27 -49.67
N PHE A 1111 -3.48 32.65 -49.18
CA PHE A 1111 -3.26 32.40 -47.74
C PHE A 1111 -1.93 32.92 -47.22
N ALA A 1112 -1.28 33.84 -47.97
CA ALA A 1112 -0.08 34.51 -47.49
C ALA A 1112 -0.45 35.72 -46.61
N PRO A 1113 0.04 35.81 -45.36
CA PRO A 1113 -0.23 36.96 -44.49
C PRO A 1113 0.51 38.22 -44.96
N SER A 1114 -0.18 39.35 -44.94
CA SER A 1114 0.35 40.67 -45.29
C SER A 1114 1.43 41.11 -44.31
N ILE A 1115 2.63 41.39 -44.82
CA ILE A 1115 3.77 41.90 -44.04
C ILE A 1115 3.54 43.40 -43.77
N ILE A 1116 3.50 43.80 -42.50
CA ILE A 1116 3.51 45.21 -42.07
C ILE A 1116 4.91 45.53 -41.52
N HIS A 1117 5.59 46.51 -42.13
CA HIS A 1117 6.86 47.06 -41.65
C HIS A 1117 6.66 48.09 -40.52
N PRO A 1118 7.62 48.27 -39.59
CA PRO A 1118 7.46 49.17 -38.44
C PRO A 1118 7.95 50.58 -38.75
N VAL A 1119 7.21 51.61 -38.32
CA VAL A 1119 7.71 52.99 -38.22
C VAL A 1119 7.16 53.69 -36.95
N ALA A 1120 8.09 54.27 -36.20
CA ALA A 1120 8.11 55.31 -35.16
C ALA A 1120 6.82 55.83 -34.43
N ALA A 1121 6.98 56.07 -33.12
CA ALA A 1121 6.08 56.84 -32.23
C ALA A 1121 6.10 58.36 -32.57
N PRO A 1122 5.07 59.18 -32.21
CA PRO A 1122 4.97 59.81 -30.87
C PRO A 1122 3.47 60.12 -30.44
N PRO A 1123 3.10 61.12 -29.58
CA PRO A 1123 2.27 60.87 -28.38
C PRO A 1123 0.95 61.74 -28.36
N PRO A 1124 0.41 62.15 -27.19
CA PRO A 1124 -0.80 61.64 -26.54
C PRO A 1124 -2.06 62.55 -26.71
N VAL A 1125 -3.13 62.25 -25.96
CA VAL A 1125 -4.12 63.19 -25.34
C VAL A 1125 -5.60 63.06 -25.76
N LYS A 1126 -6.44 62.93 -24.71
CA LYS A 1126 -7.84 63.42 -24.47
C LYS A 1126 -9.10 62.64 -24.91
N THR A 1127 -9.73 62.08 -23.86
CA THR A 1127 -11.09 62.37 -23.31
C THR A 1127 -12.40 62.04 -24.07
N VAL A 1128 -13.42 61.77 -23.22
CA VAL A 1128 -14.89 61.89 -23.38
C VAL A 1128 -15.56 60.59 -23.86
N LEU A 1129 -16.18 59.75 -23.00
CA LEU A 1129 -17.44 59.87 -22.22
C LEU A 1129 -18.67 59.29 -22.95
N HIS A 1130 -19.47 58.55 -22.18
CA HIS A 1130 -20.90 58.25 -22.33
C HIS A 1130 -21.28 57.33 -23.52
N THR A 1131 -22.25 56.41 -23.46
CA THR A 1131 -23.43 56.14 -22.58
C THR A 1131 -23.91 54.73 -22.97
N SER A 1132 -24.44 53.90 -22.04
CA SER A 1132 -25.88 53.58 -21.89
C SER A 1132 -26.54 53.13 -23.22
N ASP A 1133 -27.28 52.03 -23.36
CA ASP A 1133 -28.23 51.37 -22.48
C ASP A 1133 -28.59 49.99 -23.06
N SER A 1134 -29.02 49.09 -22.16
CA SER A 1134 -30.21 48.21 -22.18
C SER A 1134 -30.86 47.86 -23.55
N CYS A 1135 -31.47 46.69 -23.78
CA CYS A 1135 -32.35 45.92 -22.91
C CYS A 1135 -32.85 44.67 -23.67
N ILE A 1136 -33.46 43.74 -22.92
CA ILE A 1136 -34.52 42.78 -23.29
C ILE A 1136 -34.17 41.28 -23.22
N ASP A 1137 -34.70 40.73 -22.12
CA ASP A 1137 -35.14 39.39 -21.74
C ASP A 1137 -35.81 38.52 -22.82
N LEU A 1138 -35.77 37.19 -22.62
CA LEU A 1138 -36.96 36.38 -22.31
C LEU A 1138 -36.63 34.90 -21.97
N VAL A 1139 -36.87 34.60 -20.69
CA VAL A 1139 -37.35 33.40 -19.96
C VAL A 1139 -37.89 32.17 -20.74
N SER A 1140 -37.51 30.96 -20.29
CA SER A 1140 -38.37 29.81 -19.86
C SER A 1140 -37.46 28.68 -19.29
N SER A 1141 -37.48 28.30 -18.00
CA SER A 1141 -38.47 27.45 -17.28
C SER A 1141 -38.54 26.02 -17.90
N ASP A 1142 -38.48 24.86 -17.24
CA ASP A 1142 -38.72 24.35 -15.88
C ASP A 1142 -38.02 22.96 -15.74
N ASP A 1143 -37.41 22.64 -14.58
CA ASP A 1143 -37.82 21.75 -13.47
C ASP A 1143 -37.72 20.21 -13.61
N GLU A 1144 -36.97 19.68 -12.63
CA GLU A 1144 -37.12 18.49 -11.76
C GLU A 1144 -37.45 17.08 -12.30
N LEU A 1145 -36.53 16.13 -12.02
CA LEU A 1145 -36.71 15.04 -11.04
C LEU A 1145 -35.38 14.31 -10.74
#